data_AF-A0AAW8SUC3-F1
#
_entry.id   AF-A0AAW8SUC3-F1
#
_cell.length_a   1.000
_cell.length_b   1.000
_cell.length_c   1.000
_cell.angle_alpha   90.00
_cell.angle_beta   90.00
_cell.angle_gamma   90.00
#
_symmetry.space_group_name_H-M   'P 1'
#
loop_
_entity.id
_entity.type
_entity.pdbx_description
1 polymer ?
#
loop_
_entity_poly.entity_id
_entity_poly.type
_entity_poly.pdbx_seq_one_letter_code
_entity_poly.pdbx_strand_id
1 'polypeptide(L)'
;MKKNLYSLFTCSIVLSSLSTFPIRSIAETSTNSSTLNSTVLSESLNTTSSVNSLSSTTESSATPNSTVAPIPGTTEPSTADSQSSSASSTTLEPRTASVDSWMPDPVLQQIVAKTIGKTKDTLTKEDMTKITGLYIQNADNAIASLQGLELATNLDYFYMNSNNQITDFSILAALPKLKQVYLMGTNVNDENVPNFGTTITRLNLSGSSVTDKVYDKISKMTNLESLTFESNMNITTIEPAITLTKLTELRVQFCGITDFRPINQMPTLTQLAAFGQNTGRNDPATAINANALNYDADKQTIYVPFSIMPNRMTNYDGYIPPFTTSNSDSQTYFDFNGVQLDSSRLAITDEGITVSGVTQDEFDQLKTFKYNARLNNPAGSYNQPDRFTFYAISSGTYLHQFDVQHTTPSPGVTIKYVDEDGDNIHPPQIYNGNVGEDYDTTSETYQLAIDGYTLDNTQLPENAVGKFTADMQTVIYIYKRNDVTLKAHDSMISVGDPWDPADNFDGGIAPNGENIALSDVSVKGTVNNQTAGKYEITYTYARVPNRSWSGDSATAKATVTVVDPMVTIQYVDQNGKKIHKETVIKGKLDTQFDVSGKDYQPDIKGYALDKKQLPKNAKGTFSAKAQTVTYVYQSTTTPTTSTNDSESTTTAPTASTETSSQTTGEISDSSKKNDMTPVGSSNNPSRRTISNQTTAKKLPKTGERYTPSYLITGISILFLATTLLFFSRKKVK
;
A
#
# COMPACT_ATOMS: atom_id res chain seq x y z
N MET A 1 21.31 80.12 -34.78
CA MET A 1 22.76 79.87 -34.60
C MET A 1 22.97 78.40 -34.24
N LYS A 2 24.07 77.80 -34.72
CA LYS A 2 24.85 76.63 -34.20
C LYS A 2 24.30 75.91 -32.93
N LYS A 3 24.28 74.57 -32.79
CA LYS A 3 25.07 73.48 -33.43
C LYS A 3 24.41 72.09 -33.16
N ASN A 4 24.56 71.15 -34.10
CA ASN A 4 24.95 69.71 -34.05
C ASN A 4 24.70 68.86 -32.76
N LEU A 5 24.56 67.52 -32.77
CA LEU A 5 24.88 66.47 -33.76
C LEU A 5 24.07 65.17 -33.46
N TYR A 6 23.81 64.32 -34.47
CA TYR A 6 23.39 62.92 -34.26
C TYR A 6 24.60 62.02 -33.95
N SER A 7 24.43 61.00 -33.11
CA SER A 7 25.34 59.84 -33.04
C SER A 7 24.56 58.59 -32.66
N LEU A 8 24.47 57.64 -33.59
CA LEU A 8 24.11 56.25 -33.26
C LEU A 8 25.35 55.56 -32.72
N PHE A 9 25.18 54.72 -31.69
CA PHE A 9 26.17 53.70 -31.34
C PHE A 9 25.69 52.33 -31.83
N THR A 10 26.43 51.79 -32.79
CA THR A 10 26.25 50.44 -33.33
C THR A 10 26.92 49.42 -32.41
N CYS A 11 26.22 48.35 -32.02
CA CYS A 11 26.84 47.19 -31.39
C CYS A 11 27.39 46.25 -32.48
N SER A 12 28.69 45.94 -32.42
CA SER A 12 29.37 45.14 -33.45
C SER A 12 29.12 43.64 -33.27
N ILE A 13 28.39 43.04 -34.20
CA ILE A 13 28.39 41.59 -34.40
C ILE A 13 29.50 41.26 -35.40
N VAL A 14 30.47 40.45 -34.98
CA VAL A 14 31.51 39.92 -35.88
C VAL A 14 30.96 38.67 -36.58
N LEU A 15 30.44 38.84 -37.79
CA LEU A 15 30.18 37.73 -38.72
C LEU A 15 31.32 37.66 -39.74
N SER A 16 32.06 36.55 -39.74
CA SER A 16 33.12 36.28 -40.69
C SER A 16 32.56 35.79 -42.04
N SER A 17 32.47 36.72 -42.99
CA SER A 17 32.56 36.54 -44.45
C SER A 17 32.28 35.15 -45.07
N LEU A 18 31.17 35.07 -45.81
CA LEU A 18 31.07 34.25 -47.02
C LEU A 18 30.58 35.13 -48.19
N SER A 19 31.19 34.94 -49.36
CA SER A 19 31.09 35.85 -50.51
C SER A 19 29.83 35.63 -51.36
N THR A 20 29.10 36.70 -51.66
CA THR A 20 28.00 36.71 -52.63
C THR A 20 28.46 37.08 -54.04
N PHE A 21 27.95 36.36 -55.05
CA PHE A 21 27.77 36.89 -56.42
C PHE A 21 26.30 36.70 -56.85
N PRO A 22 25.77 37.55 -57.78
CA PRO A 22 24.34 37.85 -57.82
C PRO A 22 23.55 37.10 -58.89
N ILE A 23 22.23 37.01 -58.71
CA ILE A 23 21.27 36.76 -59.79
C ILE A 23 20.20 37.87 -59.80
N ARG A 24 19.78 38.26 -61.01
CA ARG A 24 18.97 39.46 -61.29
C ARG A 24 17.49 39.31 -60.94
N SER A 25 16.88 40.44 -60.59
CA SER A 25 15.44 40.68 -60.67
C SER A 25 14.99 40.90 -62.11
N ILE A 26 13.83 40.35 -62.47
CA ILE A 26 12.91 40.83 -63.51
C ILE A 26 11.49 40.76 -62.93
N ALA A 27 10.63 41.72 -63.25
CA ALA A 27 9.32 41.91 -62.63
C ALA A 27 8.14 41.63 -63.61
N GLU A 28 6.93 41.56 -63.05
CA GLU A 28 5.61 41.74 -63.73
C GLU A 28 5.20 40.61 -64.74
N THR A 29 3.91 40.27 -64.96
CA THR A 29 2.63 40.95 -64.67
C THR A 29 1.42 39.97 -64.59
N SER A 30 0.38 40.37 -63.85
CA SER A 30 -1.08 40.22 -64.11
C SER A 30 -1.79 38.86 -64.37
N THR A 31 -2.78 38.60 -63.48
CA THR A 31 -4.21 38.27 -63.73
C THR A 31 -4.76 36.85 -63.99
N ASN A 32 -5.68 36.50 -63.07
CA ASN A 32 -7.01 35.88 -63.26
C ASN A 32 -7.21 34.35 -63.39
N SER A 33 -7.59 33.78 -62.24
CA SER A 33 -8.89 33.13 -62.00
C SER A 33 -9.27 31.83 -62.76
N SER A 34 -9.28 30.73 -62.00
CA SER A 34 -10.44 29.84 -61.96
C SER A 34 -10.63 29.23 -60.57
N THR A 35 -11.90 29.15 -60.16
CA THR A 35 -12.37 28.50 -58.91
C THR A 35 -12.41 26.98 -59.06
N LEU A 36 -12.23 26.23 -57.96
CA LEU A 36 -13.20 25.20 -57.53
C LEU A 36 -12.89 24.66 -56.13
N ASN A 37 -13.95 24.24 -55.43
CA ASN A 37 -13.92 23.70 -54.07
C ASN A 37 -13.34 22.28 -53.99
N SER A 38 -12.73 21.95 -52.85
CA SER A 38 -12.88 20.60 -52.27
C SER A 38 -12.93 20.64 -50.75
N THR A 39 -14.13 20.43 -50.21
CA THR A 39 -14.36 19.98 -48.83
C THR A 39 -13.78 18.59 -48.62
N VAL A 40 -13.12 18.35 -47.49
CA VAL A 40 -12.95 17.01 -46.92
C VAL A 40 -13.29 17.07 -45.44
N LEU A 41 -14.25 16.24 -45.03
CA LEU A 41 -14.57 15.98 -43.64
C LEU A 41 -13.97 14.63 -43.22
N SER A 42 -13.67 14.54 -41.92
CA SER A 42 -13.46 13.37 -41.09
C SER A 42 -13.87 11.99 -41.63
N GLU A 43 -13.02 10.98 -41.41
CA GLU A 43 -13.50 9.71 -40.87
C GLU A 43 -12.44 8.99 -40.01
N SER A 44 -12.90 8.10 -39.14
CA SER A 44 -12.16 7.50 -38.02
C SER A 44 -11.21 6.37 -38.43
N LEU A 45 -10.11 6.19 -37.69
CA LEU A 45 -9.37 4.92 -37.64
C LEU A 45 -9.62 4.22 -36.29
N ASN A 46 -10.16 3.01 -36.37
CA ASN A 46 -10.41 2.12 -35.25
C ASN A 46 -9.53 0.87 -35.45
N THR A 47 -8.66 0.54 -34.51
CA THR A 47 -7.86 -0.70 -34.55
C THR A 47 -7.88 -1.41 -33.21
N THR A 48 -8.79 -2.38 -33.10
CA THR A 48 -8.80 -3.39 -32.03
C THR A 48 -7.64 -4.37 -32.20
N SER A 49 -6.88 -4.63 -31.12
CA SER A 49 -5.99 -5.78 -31.03
C SER A 49 -6.38 -6.63 -29.82
N SER A 50 -6.81 -7.87 -30.10
CA SER A 50 -7.33 -8.79 -29.10
C SER A 50 -6.22 -9.63 -28.47
N VAL A 51 -6.30 -9.73 -27.14
CA VAL A 51 -5.68 -10.75 -26.29
C VAL A 51 -5.45 -12.10 -26.97
N ASN A 52 -4.29 -12.70 -26.70
CA ASN A 52 -4.25 -14.12 -26.38
C ASN A 52 -3.20 -14.38 -25.29
N SER A 53 -3.62 -15.06 -24.22
CA SER A 53 -2.83 -15.33 -23.02
C SER A 53 -2.64 -16.84 -22.87
N LEU A 54 -1.44 -17.30 -22.56
CA LEU A 54 -1.24 -18.52 -21.77
C LEU A 54 0.18 -18.57 -21.22
N SER A 55 0.27 -18.77 -19.91
CA SER A 55 1.50 -18.84 -19.12
C SER A 55 1.64 -20.22 -18.49
N SER A 56 2.87 -20.69 -18.28
CA SER A 56 3.37 -21.23 -16.99
C SER A 56 4.66 -22.06 -17.13
N THR A 57 5.64 -21.76 -16.25
CA THR A 57 6.61 -22.67 -15.58
C THR A 57 7.51 -23.61 -16.43
N THR A 58 8.78 -23.88 -16.07
CA THR A 58 9.40 -23.92 -14.72
C THR A 58 10.92 -23.66 -14.79
N GLU A 59 11.55 -23.41 -13.64
CA GLU A 59 12.96 -23.02 -13.47
C GLU A 59 13.98 -24.19 -13.40
N SER A 60 15.28 -23.82 -13.38
CA SER A 60 16.42 -24.57 -12.80
C SER A 60 16.93 -25.81 -13.56
N SER A 61 18.23 -26.16 -13.53
CA SER A 61 19.38 -25.62 -12.76
C SER A 61 20.75 -26.06 -13.33
N ALA A 62 21.79 -25.30 -12.96
CA ALA A 62 23.18 -25.74 -12.66
C ALA A 62 24.10 -26.38 -13.74
N THR A 63 25.27 -25.75 -13.90
CA THR A 63 26.58 -26.31 -14.28
C THR A 63 27.16 -27.21 -13.14
N PRO A 64 28.35 -27.90 -13.21
CA PRO A 64 29.45 -27.74 -14.17
C PRO A 64 30.31 -29.00 -14.55
N ASN A 65 31.30 -28.76 -15.43
CA ASN A 65 32.68 -29.29 -15.51
C ASN A 65 33.05 -30.78 -15.79
N SER A 66 33.93 -30.93 -16.80
CA SER A 66 35.03 -31.94 -16.96
C SER A 66 34.67 -33.46 -17.00
N THR A 67 35.44 -34.40 -17.58
CA THR A 67 36.90 -34.46 -17.83
C THR A 67 37.29 -35.63 -18.80
N VAL A 68 38.49 -35.56 -19.42
CA VAL A 68 39.35 -36.64 -20.02
C VAL A 68 38.98 -37.30 -21.39
N ALA A 69 40.03 -37.55 -22.21
CA ALA A 69 40.10 -38.29 -23.49
C ALA A 69 40.23 -39.85 -23.26
N PRO A 70 40.85 -40.77 -24.07
CA PRO A 70 41.84 -40.74 -25.21
C PRO A 70 41.34 -41.38 -26.55
N ILE A 71 41.92 -41.20 -27.78
CA ILE A 71 43.14 -41.82 -28.45
C ILE A 71 43.03 -43.37 -28.66
N PRO A 72 43.56 -44.10 -29.71
CA PRO A 72 44.34 -43.78 -30.97
C PRO A 72 43.90 -44.43 -32.32
N GLY A 73 44.62 -44.13 -33.43
CA GLY A 73 44.96 -45.07 -34.53
C GLY A 73 44.42 -44.74 -35.94
N THR A 74 45.09 -44.98 -37.09
CA THR A 74 46.42 -45.61 -37.34
C THR A 74 46.96 -45.31 -38.77
N THR A 75 48.29 -45.18 -38.93
CA THR A 75 49.18 -45.51 -40.09
C THR A 75 49.06 -44.89 -41.53
N GLU A 76 50.18 -44.25 -41.89
CA GLU A 76 50.92 -44.10 -43.17
C GLU A 76 51.25 -45.43 -43.93
N PRO A 77 52.06 -45.49 -45.04
CA PRO A 77 52.96 -44.49 -45.69
C PRO A 77 52.60 -44.23 -47.19
N SER A 78 53.41 -43.68 -48.12
CA SER A 78 54.85 -43.32 -48.28
C SER A 78 55.00 -42.11 -49.27
N THR A 79 56.14 -41.57 -49.75
CA THR A 79 57.56 -42.01 -49.92
C THR A 79 58.55 -40.81 -49.88
N ALA A 80 59.86 -41.06 -50.05
CA ALA A 80 60.99 -40.11 -50.09
C ALA A 80 61.04 -39.20 -51.37
N ASP A 81 61.77 -38.07 -51.42
CA ASP A 81 63.24 -38.03 -51.42
C ASP A 81 63.89 -36.75 -50.80
N SER A 82 65.21 -36.75 -50.63
CA SER A 82 66.00 -35.80 -49.82
C SER A 82 66.88 -34.85 -50.65
N GLN A 83 67.04 -33.58 -50.24
CA GLN A 83 68.32 -32.99 -49.81
C GLN A 83 68.31 -31.45 -49.64
N SER A 84 69.03 -31.03 -48.59
CA SER A 84 69.68 -29.72 -48.31
C SER A 84 70.33 -29.08 -49.57
N SER A 85 70.57 -27.76 -49.72
CA SER A 85 70.84 -26.71 -48.72
C SER A 85 70.72 -25.27 -49.28
N SER A 86 70.87 -24.29 -48.38
CA SER A 86 71.40 -22.92 -48.58
C SER A 86 70.58 -21.88 -49.37
N ALA A 87 69.76 -21.17 -48.59
CA ALA A 87 69.74 -19.71 -48.49
C ALA A 87 70.26 -18.85 -49.67
N SER A 88 69.35 -18.08 -50.26
CA SER A 88 69.62 -16.69 -50.62
C SER A 88 68.68 -15.78 -49.83
N SER A 89 69.22 -14.67 -49.37
CA SER A 89 68.51 -13.65 -48.59
C SER A 89 67.43 -12.96 -49.41
N THR A 90 66.19 -12.98 -48.91
CA THR A 90 65.21 -11.93 -49.23
C THR A 90 64.72 -11.35 -47.93
N THR A 91 64.90 -10.04 -47.77
CA THR A 91 64.54 -9.27 -46.59
C THR A 91 63.07 -9.49 -46.24
N LEU A 92 62.79 -9.97 -45.03
CA LEU A 92 61.44 -9.92 -44.47
C LEU A 92 61.14 -8.48 -44.08
N GLU A 93 60.69 -7.69 -45.06
CA GLU A 93 59.89 -6.49 -44.80
C GLU A 93 58.78 -6.87 -43.83
N PRO A 94 58.65 -6.20 -42.66
CA PRO A 94 57.53 -6.46 -41.77
C PRO A 94 56.26 -6.00 -42.49
N ARG A 95 55.44 -6.94 -42.94
CA ARG A 95 54.17 -6.66 -43.64
C ARG A 95 53.29 -5.81 -42.73
N THR A 96 53.33 -4.49 -42.91
CA THR A 96 52.61 -3.52 -42.10
C THR A 96 51.13 -3.88 -42.12
N ALA A 97 50.55 -4.08 -40.93
CA ALA A 97 49.14 -4.46 -40.81
C ALA A 97 48.25 -3.41 -41.49
N SER A 98 47.35 -3.83 -42.38
CA SER A 98 46.46 -2.92 -43.12
C SER A 98 45.71 -2.02 -42.15
N VAL A 99 45.46 -0.77 -42.54
CA VAL A 99 44.74 0.20 -41.73
C VAL A 99 43.37 -0.36 -41.29
N ASP A 100 42.69 -1.06 -42.20
CA ASP A 100 41.40 -1.71 -41.96
C ASP A 100 41.39 -2.71 -40.78
N SER A 101 42.55 -3.26 -40.41
CA SER A 101 42.66 -4.23 -39.31
C SER A 101 42.65 -3.61 -37.91
N TRP A 102 42.86 -2.29 -37.80
CA TRP A 102 42.90 -1.57 -36.52
C TRP A 102 42.10 -0.27 -36.51
N MET A 103 41.74 0.27 -37.69
CA MET A 103 40.81 1.36 -37.90
C MET A 103 39.89 1.00 -39.06
N PRO A 104 38.83 0.18 -38.81
CA PRO A 104 38.03 -0.44 -39.86
C PRO A 104 37.06 0.53 -40.55
N ASP A 105 36.76 1.68 -39.94
CA ASP A 105 35.84 2.67 -40.53
C ASP A 105 36.56 3.52 -41.60
N PRO A 106 36.18 3.42 -42.89
CA PRO A 106 36.89 4.11 -43.97
C PRO A 106 36.69 5.64 -43.93
N VAL A 107 35.63 6.14 -43.30
CA VAL A 107 35.39 7.57 -43.11
C VAL A 107 36.31 8.08 -42.02
N LEU A 108 36.45 7.34 -40.90
CA LEU A 108 37.43 7.67 -39.86
C LEU A 108 38.86 7.67 -40.43
N GLN A 109 39.23 6.68 -41.25
CA GLN A 109 40.53 6.66 -41.94
C GLN A 109 40.74 7.95 -42.76
N GLN A 110 39.73 8.41 -43.50
CA GLN A 110 39.81 9.62 -44.31
C GLN A 110 39.96 10.89 -43.46
N ILE A 111 39.19 11.02 -42.37
CA ILE A 111 39.25 12.15 -41.44
C ILE A 111 40.64 12.20 -40.78
N VAL A 112 41.13 11.05 -40.28
CA VAL A 112 42.45 10.94 -39.64
C VAL A 112 43.57 11.27 -40.63
N ALA A 113 43.57 10.69 -41.84
CA ALA A 113 44.55 10.97 -42.88
C ALA A 113 44.62 12.47 -43.21
N LYS A 114 43.45 13.08 -43.46
CA LYS A 114 43.32 14.52 -43.73
C LYS A 114 43.84 15.39 -42.58
N THR A 115 43.57 15.00 -41.33
CA THR A 115 43.98 15.74 -40.12
C THR A 115 45.49 15.89 -39.99
N ILE A 116 46.26 14.89 -40.44
CA ILE A 116 47.73 14.88 -40.37
C ILE A 116 48.43 15.08 -41.73
N GLY A 117 47.69 15.46 -42.77
CA GLY A 117 48.24 15.72 -44.11
C GLY A 117 48.73 14.47 -44.87
N LYS A 118 48.16 13.30 -44.59
CA LYS A 118 48.45 12.02 -45.24
C LYS A 118 47.32 11.53 -46.15
N THR A 119 47.58 10.47 -46.91
CA THR A 119 46.54 9.64 -47.56
C THR A 119 46.23 8.41 -46.69
N LYS A 120 45.01 7.86 -46.79
CA LYS A 120 44.58 6.70 -45.99
C LYS A 120 45.54 5.51 -46.09
N ASP A 121 46.09 5.25 -47.28
CA ASP A 121 46.97 4.10 -47.55
C ASP A 121 48.38 4.25 -46.95
N THR A 122 48.69 5.41 -46.36
CA THR A 122 49.99 5.74 -45.73
C THR A 122 49.88 5.94 -44.21
N LEU A 123 48.72 5.63 -43.62
CA LEU A 123 48.49 5.71 -42.18
C LEU A 123 49.15 4.55 -41.42
N THR A 124 49.76 4.89 -40.29
CA THR A 124 50.35 3.93 -39.35
C THR A 124 49.83 4.15 -37.94
N LYS A 125 49.98 3.16 -37.06
CA LYS A 125 49.63 3.31 -35.64
C LYS A 125 50.44 4.42 -34.93
N GLU A 126 51.70 4.63 -35.36
CA GLU A 126 52.55 5.70 -34.81
C GLU A 126 52.01 7.10 -35.17
N ASP A 127 51.44 7.26 -36.37
CA ASP A 127 50.85 8.53 -36.80
C ASP A 127 49.68 8.98 -35.92
N MET A 128 48.95 8.05 -35.29
CA MET A 128 47.85 8.38 -34.37
C MET A 128 48.32 9.26 -33.21
N THR A 129 49.58 9.10 -32.77
CA THR A 129 50.19 9.93 -31.71
C THR A 129 50.40 11.40 -32.12
N LYS A 130 50.28 11.73 -33.41
CA LYS A 130 50.43 13.11 -33.92
C LYS A 130 49.11 13.89 -33.90
N ILE A 131 47.99 13.21 -33.65
CA ILE A 131 46.65 13.83 -33.61
C ILE A 131 46.46 14.48 -32.24
N THR A 132 46.29 15.81 -32.24
CA THR A 132 45.90 16.59 -31.04
C THR A 132 44.44 17.03 -31.08
N GLY A 133 43.90 17.32 -32.26
CA GLY A 133 42.47 17.62 -32.45
C GLY A 133 41.85 16.82 -33.59
N LEU A 134 40.61 16.35 -33.42
CA LEU A 134 39.83 15.65 -34.45
C LEU A 134 38.49 16.35 -34.67
N TYR A 135 38.10 16.50 -35.93
CA TYR A 135 36.88 17.21 -36.35
C TYR A 135 36.06 16.32 -37.29
N ILE A 136 34.90 15.86 -36.83
CA ILE A 136 33.88 15.16 -37.61
C ILE A 136 32.83 16.20 -38.03
N GLN A 137 32.63 16.37 -39.34
CA GLN A 137 31.76 17.37 -39.94
C GLN A 137 30.43 16.75 -40.39
N ASN A 138 29.43 17.60 -40.68
CA ASN A 138 28.14 17.17 -41.26
C ASN A 138 28.27 16.38 -42.57
N ALA A 139 29.34 16.59 -43.33
CA ALA A 139 29.61 15.83 -44.56
C ALA A 139 30.07 14.38 -44.30
N ASP A 140 30.56 14.08 -43.10
CA ASP A 140 31.11 12.78 -42.72
C ASP A 140 30.00 11.83 -42.17
N ASN A 141 28.76 11.98 -42.62
CA ASN A 141 27.56 11.33 -42.06
C ASN A 141 27.55 9.79 -42.14
N ALA A 142 28.45 9.19 -42.92
CA ALA A 142 28.60 7.75 -43.07
C ALA A 142 29.54 7.10 -42.04
N ILE A 143 30.21 7.88 -41.17
CA ILE A 143 31.02 7.30 -40.08
C ILE A 143 30.12 6.56 -39.09
N ALA A 144 30.53 5.33 -38.73
CA ALA A 144 29.80 4.41 -37.88
C ALA A 144 30.61 3.94 -36.66
N SER A 145 31.94 3.99 -36.72
CA SER A 145 32.81 3.57 -35.61
C SER A 145 33.98 4.53 -35.35
N LEU A 146 34.33 4.67 -34.08
CA LEU A 146 35.52 5.39 -33.60
C LEU A 146 36.73 4.45 -33.34
N GLN A 147 36.62 3.16 -33.68
CA GLN A 147 37.68 2.17 -33.45
C GLN A 147 38.99 2.55 -34.16
N GLY A 148 40.09 2.44 -33.42
CA GLY A 148 41.43 2.89 -33.79
C GLY A 148 41.80 4.23 -33.16
N LEU A 149 40.81 5.05 -32.75
CA LEU A 149 41.05 6.35 -32.13
C LEU A 149 41.66 6.23 -30.72
N GLU A 150 41.54 5.07 -30.05
CA GLU A 150 42.23 4.78 -28.78
C GLU A 150 43.77 4.92 -28.85
N LEU A 151 44.34 4.86 -30.06
CA LEU A 151 45.76 5.07 -30.32
C LEU A 151 46.16 6.55 -30.35
N ALA A 152 45.20 7.49 -30.42
CA ALA A 152 45.43 8.93 -30.43
C ALA A 152 45.69 9.48 -29.03
N THR A 153 46.75 8.98 -28.38
CA THR A 153 47.10 9.28 -26.98
C THR A 153 47.45 10.76 -26.69
N ASN A 154 47.62 11.57 -27.74
CA ASN A 154 47.82 13.01 -27.65
C ASN A 154 46.57 13.85 -27.98
N LEU A 155 45.41 13.23 -28.24
CA LEU A 155 44.16 13.95 -28.52
C LEU A 155 43.72 14.74 -27.29
N ASP A 156 43.64 16.07 -27.43
CA ASP A 156 43.14 17.01 -26.43
C ASP A 156 41.74 17.56 -26.77
N TYR A 157 41.36 17.53 -28.06
CA TYR A 157 40.14 18.13 -28.59
C TYR A 157 39.40 17.17 -29.54
N PHE A 158 38.15 16.82 -29.20
CA PHE A 158 37.26 16.07 -30.08
C PHE A 158 36.02 16.92 -30.39
N TYR A 159 35.74 17.14 -31.68
CA TYR A 159 34.57 17.86 -32.14
C TYR A 159 33.78 17.04 -33.15
N MET A 160 32.50 16.86 -32.87
CA MET A 160 31.51 16.26 -33.75
C MET A 160 30.28 17.18 -33.82
N ASN A 161 29.89 17.51 -35.04
CA ASN A 161 28.62 18.14 -35.35
C ASN A 161 28.05 17.47 -36.60
N SER A 162 27.46 16.29 -36.41
CA SER A 162 26.86 15.51 -37.49
C SER A 162 25.89 14.45 -36.98
N ASN A 163 24.78 14.29 -37.71
CA ASN A 163 23.88 13.15 -37.57
C ASN A 163 24.51 11.96 -38.34
N ASN A 164 25.45 11.30 -37.69
CA ASN A 164 26.17 10.15 -38.22
C ASN A 164 25.66 8.82 -37.62
N GLN A 165 26.35 7.72 -37.92
CA GLN A 165 25.97 6.36 -37.51
C GLN A 165 26.73 5.88 -36.26
N ILE A 166 27.55 6.71 -35.62
CA ILE A 166 28.25 6.36 -34.38
C ILE A 166 27.23 6.18 -33.27
N THR A 167 27.28 5.01 -32.63
CA THR A 167 26.43 4.65 -31.50
C THR A 167 27.21 4.44 -30.20
N ASP A 168 28.54 4.26 -30.27
CA ASP A 168 29.43 4.11 -29.12
C ASP A 168 30.52 5.19 -29.10
N PHE A 169 30.53 5.99 -28.02
CA PHE A 169 31.52 7.02 -27.75
C PHE A 169 32.49 6.65 -26.62
N SER A 170 32.41 5.43 -26.08
CA SER A 170 33.20 4.95 -24.92
C SER A 170 34.71 5.09 -25.11
N ILE A 171 35.20 4.90 -26.34
CA ILE A 171 36.60 5.10 -26.75
C ILE A 171 37.13 6.48 -26.33
N LEU A 172 36.30 7.53 -26.39
CA LEU A 172 36.72 8.89 -26.04
C LEU A 172 37.03 9.03 -24.54
N ALA A 173 36.36 8.26 -23.67
CA ALA A 173 36.63 8.28 -22.23
C ALA A 173 37.96 7.60 -21.84
N ALA A 174 38.53 6.78 -22.72
CA ALA A 174 39.84 6.14 -22.51
C ALA A 174 41.04 7.04 -22.89
N LEU A 175 40.81 8.20 -23.53
CA LEU A 175 41.88 9.05 -24.05
C LEU A 175 42.52 9.92 -22.94
N PRO A 176 43.82 9.73 -22.63
CA PRO A 176 44.41 10.25 -21.40
C PRO A 176 44.65 11.77 -21.38
N LYS A 177 44.68 12.42 -22.55
CA LYS A 177 44.88 13.87 -22.69
C LYS A 177 43.63 14.64 -23.11
N LEU A 178 42.49 13.99 -23.31
CA LEU A 178 41.28 14.62 -23.80
C LEU A 178 40.79 15.67 -22.78
N LYS A 179 40.58 16.91 -23.25
CA LYS A 179 40.13 18.06 -22.44
C LYS A 179 38.82 18.64 -22.90
N GLN A 180 38.58 18.67 -24.21
CA GLN A 180 37.44 19.33 -24.80
C GLN A 180 36.68 18.36 -25.71
N VAL A 181 35.39 18.19 -25.41
CA VAL A 181 34.53 17.24 -26.10
C VAL A 181 33.25 17.94 -26.54
N TYR A 182 32.99 17.91 -27.85
CA TYR A 182 31.75 18.39 -28.45
C TYR A 182 31.10 17.21 -29.19
N LEU A 183 29.96 16.73 -28.68
CA LEU A 183 29.15 15.65 -29.25
C LEU A 183 27.78 16.21 -29.60
N MET A 184 27.67 16.84 -30.76
CA MET A 184 26.44 17.44 -31.26
C MET A 184 25.88 16.60 -32.42
N GLY A 185 24.59 16.26 -32.35
CA GLY A 185 23.91 15.38 -33.30
C GLY A 185 22.81 14.56 -32.62
N THR A 186 21.72 14.26 -33.33
CA THR A 186 20.54 13.60 -32.76
C THR A 186 20.78 12.15 -32.37
N ASN A 187 21.87 11.52 -32.84
CA ASN A 187 22.32 10.18 -32.43
C ASN A 187 22.93 10.15 -31.02
N VAL A 188 23.35 11.29 -30.47
CA VAL A 188 23.87 11.40 -29.09
C VAL A 188 22.71 11.45 -28.11
N ASN A 189 22.74 10.60 -27.08
CA ASN A 189 21.65 10.43 -26.11
C ASN A 189 22.18 9.95 -24.74
N ASP A 190 21.27 9.82 -23.77
CA ASP A 190 21.60 9.46 -22.38
C ASP A 190 22.43 8.18 -22.24
N GLU A 191 22.22 7.18 -23.12
CA GLU A 191 22.88 5.88 -23.04
C GLU A 191 24.31 5.92 -23.58
N ASN A 192 24.55 6.63 -24.69
CA ASN A 192 25.83 6.60 -25.39
C ASN A 192 26.82 7.73 -25.03
N VAL A 193 26.38 8.82 -24.40
CA VAL A 193 27.32 9.76 -23.75
C VAL A 193 28.09 8.99 -22.68
N PRO A 194 29.45 8.97 -22.70
CA PRO A 194 30.21 8.18 -21.73
C PRO A 194 30.51 8.99 -20.46
N ASN A 195 30.90 8.29 -19.39
CA ASN A 195 31.49 8.96 -18.22
C ASN A 195 32.98 9.23 -18.45
N PHE A 196 33.33 10.46 -18.80
CA PHE A 196 34.72 10.92 -18.97
C PHE A 196 35.53 11.00 -17.66
N GLY A 197 34.89 10.84 -16.50
CA GLY A 197 35.54 11.02 -15.20
C GLY A 197 36.13 12.43 -15.08
N THR A 198 37.32 12.54 -14.49
CA THR A 198 37.94 13.85 -14.19
C THR A 198 38.92 14.33 -15.28
N THR A 199 38.92 13.75 -16.48
CA THR A 199 39.90 14.10 -17.53
C THR A 199 39.55 15.43 -18.21
N ILE A 200 38.28 15.63 -18.60
CA ILE A 200 37.82 16.76 -19.40
C ILE A 200 37.52 18.03 -18.57
N THR A 201 37.61 19.19 -19.23
CA THR A 201 37.22 20.49 -18.66
C THR A 201 36.10 21.18 -19.45
N ARG A 202 35.81 20.75 -20.68
CA ARG A 202 34.69 21.28 -21.49
C ARG A 202 33.90 20.15 -22.14
N LEU A 203 32.58 20.14 -21.91
CA LEU A 203 31.63 19.23 -22.53
C LEU A 203 30.51 20.01 -23.22
N ASN A 204 30.26 19.71 -24.49
CA ASN A 204 29.16 20.28 -25.25
C ASN A 204 28.32 19.16 -25.89
N LEU A 205 27.03 19.13 -25.55
CA LEU A 205 26.01 18.19 -26.02
C LEU A 205 24.86 18.91 -26.73
N SER A 206 25.10 20.09 -27.32
CA SER A 206 24.06 20.88 -27.98
C SER A 206 23.38 20.13 -29.13
N GLY A 207 22.06 20.30 -29.28
CA GLY A 207 21.29 19.70 -30.37
C GLY A 207 21.35 18.17 -30.38
N SER A 208 21.44 17.54 -29.21
CA SER A 208 21.41 16.09 -29.03
C SER A 208 20.03 15.62 -28.57
N SER A 209 19.94 14.35 -28.18
CA SER A 209 18.74 13.70 -27.65
C SER A 209 18.90 13.33 -26.17
N VAL A 210 19.68 14.10 -25.39
CA VAL A 210 19.83 13.87 -23.94
C VAL A 210 18.64 14.41 -23.13
N THR A 211 18.40 13.79 -21.98
CA THR A 211 17.43 14.18 -20.95
C THR A 211 18.16 14.38 -19.62
N ASP A 212 17.45 14.77 -18.56
CA ASP A 212 18.05 14.93 -17.22
C ASP A 212 18.79 13.68 -16.70
N LYS A 213 18.54 12.48 -17.26
CA LYS A 213 19.29 11.24 -16.95
C LYS A 213 20.79 11.34 -17.25
N VAL A 214 21.21 12.15 -18.22
CA VAL A 214 22.64 12.32 -18.57
C VAL A 214 23.49 12.82 -17.38
N TYR A 215 22.86 13.49 -16.40
CA TYR A 215 23.54 13.94 -15.19
C TYR A 215 24.08 12.79 -14.31
N ASP A 216 23.56 11.56 -14.42
CA ASP A 216 24.15 10.37 -13.76
C ASP A 216 25.60 10.12 -14.18
N LYS A 217 26.00 10.63 -15.36
CA LYS A 217 27.36 10.56 -15.88
C LYS A 217 28.08 11.88 -15.69
N ILE A 218 27.43 13.01 -15.99
CA ILE A 218 28.06 14.34 -15.96
C ILE A 218 28.39 14.80 -14.53
N SER A 219 27.59 14.48 -13.52
CA SER A 219 27.85 14.84 -12.11
C SER A 219 29.18 14.29 -11.56
N LYS A 220 29.75 13.26 -12.21
CA LYS A 220 31.06 12.65 -11.89
C LYS A 220 32.24 13.39 -12.52
N MET A 221 31.98 14.31 -13.44
CA MET A 221 33.00 15.06 -14.20
C MET A 221 33.42 16.34 -13.46
N THR A 222 33.90 16.19 -12.23
CA THR A 222 34.15 17.30 -11.27
C THR A 222 35.26 18.29 -11.69
N ASN A 223 35.95 18.04 -12.81
CA ASN A 223 36.89 18.96 -13.44
C ASN A 223 36.27 19.83 -14.55
N LEU A 224 34.97 19.70 -14.86
CA LEU A 224 34.30 20.56 -15.83
C LEU A 224 34.31 22.03 -15.39
N GLU A 225 34.78 22.87 -16.31
CA GLU A 225 34.79 24.34 -16.25
C GLU A 225 33.69 24.94 -17.14
N SER A 226 33.26 24.21 -18.17
CA SER A 226 32.21 24.60 -19.12
C SER A 226 31.33 23.43 -19.53
N LEU A 227 30.01 23.62 -19.47
CA LEU A 227 28.99 22.64 -19.82
C LEU A 227 27.90 23.27 -20.69
N THR A 228 27.60 22.63 -21.83
CA THR A 228 26.64 23.13 -22.83
C THR A 228 25.62 22.05 -23.21
N PHE A 229 24.33 22.38 -23.10
CA PHE A 229 23.17 21.58 -23.49
C PHE A 229 22.23 22.34 -24.45
N GLU A 230 22.69 23.36 -25.18
CA GLU A 230 21.79 24.22 -25.95
C GLU A 230 20.93 23.41 -26.95
N SER A 231 19.63 23.75 -27.04
CA SER A 231 18.62 23.03 -27.83
C SER A 231 18.29 21.59 -27.38
N ASN A 232 18.64 21.18 -26.15
CA ASN A 232 18.10 19.95 -25.55
C ASN A 232 16.87 20.27 -24.69
N MET A 233 15.69 20.25 -25.30
CA MET A 233 14.41 20.60 -24.67
C MET A 233 14.05 19.71 -23.46
N ASN A 234 14.57 18.49 -23.41
CA ASN A 234 14.30 17.48 -22.38
C ASN A 234 15.29 17.54 -21.20
N ILE A 235 16.19 18.52 -21.19
CA ILE A 235 16.93 18.93 -20.00
C ILE A 235 16.04 19.96 -19.29
N THR A 236 15.45 19.57 -18.16
CA THR A 236 14.46 20.36 -17.42
C THR A 236 14.98 20.87 -16.06
N THR A 237 16.13 20.36 -15.61
CA THR A 237 16.78 20.82 -14.37
C THR A 237 18.28 21.07 -14.53
N ILE A 238 18.81 21.89 -13.62
CA ILE A 238 20.25 22.09 -13.40
C ILE A 238 20.67 21.70 -11.97
N GLU A 239 19.76 21.20 -11.14
CA GLU A 239 20.05 20.79 -9.74
C GLU A 239 21.21 19.78 -9.65
N PRO A 240 21.33 18.74 -10.50
CA PRO A 240 22.48 17.83 -10.42
C PRO A 240 23.83 18.47 -10.75
N ALA A 241 23.85 19.65 -11.40
CA ALA A 241 25.08 20.35 -11.77
C ALA A 241 25.79 21.01 -10.57
N ILE A 242 25.15 21.10 -9.39
CA ILE A 242 25.77 21.65 -8.17
C ILE A 242 27.04 20.90 -7.73
N THR A 243 27.22 19.63 -8.15
CA THR A 243 28.42 18.85 -7.86
C THR A 243 29.64 19.29 -8.67
N LEU A 244 29.43 20.08 -9.74
CA LEU A 244 30.48 20.56 -10.64
C LEU A 244 31.14 21.82 -10.05
N THR A 245 31.87 21.65 -8.94
CA THR A 245 32.47 22.74 -8.14
C THR A 245 33.53 23.58 -8.85
N LYS A 246 33.86 23.29 -10.12
CA LYS A 246 34.75 24.09 -10.97
C LYS A 246 34.01 24.76 -12.14
N LEU A 247 32.71 24.54 -12.30
CA LEU A 247 31.96 25.03 -13.44
C LEU A 247 31.90 26.57 -13.40
N THR A 248 32.38 27.20 -14.47
CA THR A 248 32.40 28.67 -14.65
C THR A 248 31.39 29.14 -15.68
N GLU A 249 31.07 28.27 -16.65
CA GLU A 249 30.17 28.51 -17.78
C GLU A 249 29.13 27.39 -17.89
N LEU A 250 27.84 27.77 -17.87
CA LEU A 250 26.72 26.88 -18.14
C LEU A 250 25.85 27.46 -19.27
N ARG A 251 25.57 26.64 -20.29
CA ARG A 251 24.81 27.02 -21.47
C ARG A 251 23.66 26.05 -21.70
N VAL A 252 22.43 26.53 -21.48
CA VAL A 252 21.16 25.78 -21.52
C VAL A 252 20.11 26.53 -22.34
N GLN A 253 20.53 27.26 -23.38
CA GLN A 253 19.61 27.98 -24.27
C GLN A 253 18.65 27.00 -24.94
N PHE A 254 17.36 27.34 -25.04
CA PHE A 254 16.32 26.49 -25.63
C PHE A 254 16.09 25.12 -24.98
N CYS A 255 16.58 24.92 -23.74
CA CYS A 255 16.22 23.78 -22.88
C CYS A 255 14.79 23.92 -22.30
N GLY A 256 14.44 23.12 -21.29
CA GLY A 256 13.19 23.18 -20.54
C GLY A 256 13.35 23.59 -19.08
N ILE A 257 14.41 24.33 -18.71
CA ILE A 257 14.76 24.60 -17.30
C ILE A 257 13.67 25.39 -16.58
N THR A 258 13.15 24.82 -15.49
CA THR A 258 12.08 25.43 -14.67
C THR A 258 12.60 26.17 -13.43
N ASP A 259 13.80 25.86 -12.93
CA ASP A 259 14.34 26.46 -11.70
C ASP A 259 15.82 26.84 -11.83
N PHE A 260 16.12 28.12 -11.61
CA PHE A 260 17.48 28.69 -11.58
C PHE A 260 18.01 28.97 -10.17
N ARG A 261 17.25 28.68 -9.10
CA ARG A 261 17.76 28.72 -7.71
C ARG A 261 18.96 27.79 -7.43
N PRO A 262 19.18 26.65 -8.12
CA PRO A 262 20.36 25.81 -7.90
C PRO A 262 21.69 26.54 -8.10
N ILE A 263 21.73 27.59 -8.94
CA ILE A 263 22.96 28.37 -9.14
C ILE A 263 23.46 29.02 -7.85
N ASN A 264 22.61 29.22 -6.83
CA ASN A 264 23.05 29.74 -5.53
C ASN A 264 24.04 28.80 -4.82
N GLN A 265 24.05 27.51 -5.17
CA GLN A 265 25.00 26.51 -4.69
C GLN A 265 26.21 26.31 -5.62
N MET A 266 26.32 27.10 -6.70
CA MET A 266 27.38 27.01 -7.71
C MET A 266 28.31 28.24 -7.65
N PRO A 267 29.23 28.34 -6.67
CA PRO A 267 29.96 29.57 -6.37
C PRO A 267 30.96 29.99 -7.46
N THR A 268 31.48 29.03 -8.25
CA THR A 268 32.38 29.30 -9.39
C THR A 268 31.66 29.74 -10.66
N LEU A 269 30.34 29.54 -10.73
CA LEU A 269 29.56 29.85 -11.93
C LEU A 269 29.44 31.36 -12.09
N THR A 270 29.92 31.88 -13.22
CA THR A 270 29.96 33.31 -13.56
C THR A 270 29.31 33.62 -14.91
N GLN A 271 29.04 32.61 -15.73
CA GLN A 271 28.36 32.76 -17.01
C GLN A 271 27.20 31.77 -17.13
N LEU A 272 25.97 32.28 -17.29
CA LEU A 272 24.77 31.49 -17.59
C LEU A 272 24.11 31.99 -18.87
N ALA A 273 24.08 31.15 -19.91
CA ALA A 273 23.30 31.39 -21.12
C ALA A 273 22.09 30.44 -21.14
N ALA A 274 20.91 30.98 -20.81
CA ALA A 274 19.68 30.23 -20.63
C ALA A 274 18.49 30.91 -21.34
N PHE A 275 18.75 31.59 -22.45
CA PHE A 275 17.73 32.22 -23.29
C PHE A 275 16.70 31.20 -23.78
N GLY A 276 15.41 31.56 -23.74
CA GLY A 276 14.37 30.86 -24.48
C GLY A 276 13.96 29.48 -23.94
N GLN A 277 13.87 29.30 -22.62
CA GLN A 277 13.39 28.03 -22.02
C GLN A 277 11.99 27.63 -22.50
N ASN A 278 11.73 26.33 -22.59
CA ASN A 278 10.46 25.74 -23.03
C ASN A 278 9.86 24.90 -21.89
N THR A 279 9.37 25.59 -20.87
CA THR A 279 8.87 25.00 -19.61
C THR A 279 7.52 24.28 -19.77
N GLY A 280 7.26 23.28 -18.93
CA GLY A 280 5.99 22.55 -18.84
C GLY A 280 5.70 21.54 -19.96
N ARG A 281 6.34 21.68 -21.13
CA ARG A 281 5.95 20.95 -22.36
C ARG A 281 5.96 19.41 -22.24
N ASN A 282 6.84 18.87 -21.39
CA ASN A 282 6.99 17.43 -21.17
C ASN A 282 6.30 16.96 -19.87
N ASP A 283 5.64 17.86 -19.15
CA ASP A 283 5.01 17.56 -17.88
C ASP A 283 3.72 16.77 -18.11
N PRO A 284 3.34 15.85 -17.19
CA PRO A 284 2.04 15.21 -17.23
C PRO A 284 0.92 16.24 -17.01
N ALA A 285 -0.25 15.97 -17.60
CA ALA A 285 -1.43 16.80 -17.38
C ALA A 285 -1.76 16.89 -15.88
N THR A 286 -2.12 18.08 -15.42
CA THR A 286 -2.47 18.30 -14.01
C THR A 286 -3.98 18.24 -13.81
N ALA A 287 -4.42 17.27 -13.02
CA ALA A 287 -5.80 17.17 -12.58
C ALA A 287 -6.15 18.35 -11.64
N ILE A 288 -7.23 19.07 -11.95
CA ILE A 288 -7.81 20.11 -11.09
C ILE A 288 -9.31 19.90 -10.95
N ASN A 289 -9.91 20.43 -9.90
CA ASN A 289 -11.36 20.53 -9.81
C ASN A 289 -11.86 21.79 -10.55
N ALA A 290 -13.03 21.71 -11.19
CA ALA A 290 -13.64 22.80 -11.95
C ALA A 290 -13.88 24.08 -11.12
N ASN A 291 -14.06 23.97 -9.80
CA ASN A 291 -14.19 25.12 -8.89
C ASN A 291 -12.92 26.00 -8.85
N ALA A 292 -11.76 25.51 -9.30
CA ALA A 292 -10.54 26.32 -9.44
C ALA A 292 -10.58 27.30 -10.63
N LEU A 293 -11.60 27.21 -11.48
CA LEU A 293 -11.76 27.99 -12.72
C LEU A 293 -12.74 29.18 -12.57
N ASN A 294 -13.18 29.46 -11.33
CA ASN A 294 -13.97 30.64 -10.96
C ASN A 294 -15.09 30.99 -11.96
N TYR A 295 -15.91 29.99 -12.31
CA TYR A 295 -16.99 30.16 -13.27
C TYR A 295 -18.10 31.09 -12.74
N ASP A 296 -18.51 32.05 -13.56
CA ASP A 296 -19.56 33.03 -13.29
C ASP A 296 -20.65 32.88 -14.34
N ALA A 297 -21.79 32.30 -13.93
CA ALA A 297 -22.91 31.99 -14.80
C ALA A 297 -23.65 33.24 -15.32
N ASP A 298 -23.73 34.30 -14.51
CA ASP A 298 -24.40 35.55 -14.87
C ASP A 298 -23.61 36.32 -15.95
N LYS A 299 -22.28 36.27 -15.89
CA LYS A 299 -21.38 36.88 -16.88
C LYS A 299 -20.99 35.95 -18.03
N GLN A 300 -21.26 34.65 -17.91
CA GLN A 300 -20.78 33.62 -18.82
C GLN A 300 -19.25 33.67 -18.97
N THR A 301 -18.53 33.66 -17.85
CA THR A 301 -17.06 33.74 -17.84
C THR A 301 -16.41 32.66 -17.00
N ILE A 302 -15.27 32.13 -17.48
CA ILE A 302 -14.27 31.39 -16.69
C ILE A 302 -13.11 32.33 -16.37
N TYR A 303 -12.51 32.21 -15.18
CA TYR A 303 -11.22 32.85 -14.88
C TYR A 303 -10.23 31.80 -14.37
N VAL A 304 -9.12 31.64 -15.11
CA VAL A 304 -8.05 30.70 -14.79
C VAL A 304 -6.89 31.47 -14.14
N PRO A 305 -6.71 31.40 -12.81
CA PRO A 305 -5.63 32.10 -12.13
C PRO A 305 -4.28 31.43 -12.43
N PHE A 306 -3.25 32.21 -12.77
CA PHE A 306 -1.90 31.71 -13.06
C PHE A 306 -1.16 31.14 -11.83
N SER A 307 -1.78 31.15 -10.66
CA SER A 307 -1.32 30.42 -9.47
C SER A 307 -1.51 28.91 -9.57
N ILE A 308 -2.38 28.39 -10.46
CA ILE A 308 -2.55 26.95 -10.67
C ILE A 308 -1.58 26.37 -11.70
N MET A 309 -0.79 27.20 -12.37
CA MET A 309 0.16 26.80 -13.41
C MET A 309 1.43 26.22 -12.75
N PRO A 310 1.63 24.88 -12.75
CA PRO A 310 2.82 24.28 -12.13
C PRO A 310 4.09 24.63 -12.91
N ASN A 311 5.25 24.42 -12.31
CA ASN A 311 6.54 24.38 -13.01
C ASN A 311 6.88 25.63 -13.86
N ARG A 312 6.36 26.80 -13.47
CA ARG A 312 6.74 28.09 -14.05
C ARG A 312 8.22 28.38 -13.79
N MET A 313 8.90 28.92 -14.80
CA MET A 313 10.31 29.31 -14.71
C MET A 313 10.55 30.23 -13.51
N THR A 314 11.47 29.84 -12.62
CA THR A 314 11.80 30.56 -11.39
C THR A 314 13.26 31.02 -11.41
N ASN A 315 13.50 32.32 -11.20
CA ASN A 315 14.81 32.95 -11.13
C ASN A 315 15.55 32.59 -9.83
N TYR A 316 16.86 32.89 -9.76
CA TYR A 316 17.70 32.55 -8.60
C TYR A 316 17.25 33.19 -7.28
N ASP A 317 16.55 34.33 -7.35
CA ASP A 317 15.99 35.10 -6.24
C ASP A 317 14.52 34.78 -5.95
N GLY A 318 13.93 33.82 -6.67
CA GLY A 318 12.52 33.46 -6.57
C GLY A 318 11.57 34.30 -7.45
N TYR A 319 12.08 35.23 -8.27
CA TYR A 319 11.24 35.93 -9.25
C TYR A 319 10.69 34.95 -10.30
N ILE A 320 9.36 34.95 -10.48
CA ILE A 320 8.66 34.15 -11.49
C ILE A 320 8.18 35.10 -12.59
N PRO A 321 8.71 35.04 -13.83
CA PRO A 321 8.29 35.95 -14.88
C PRO A 321 6.80 35.80 -15.23
N PRO A 322 6.09 36.91 -15.47
CA PRO A 322 4.70 36.86 -15.93
C PRO A 322 4.59 36.24 -17.32
N PHE A 323 3.40 35.78 -17.69
CA PHE A 323 3.10 35.42 -19.07
C PHE A 323 2.89 36.68 -19.93
N THR A 324 2.86 36.52 -21.25
CA THR A 324 2.45 37.59 -22.16
C THR A 324 0.96 37.92 -21.96
N THR A 325 0.62 39.21 -21.92
CA THR A 325 -0.77 39.68 -21.91
C THR A 325 -1.40 39.77 -23.30
N SER A 326 -0.65 39.41 -24.35
CA SER A 326 -1.17 39.35 -25.72
C SER A 326 -1.91 38.04 -25.98
N ASN A 327 -3.16 38.16 -26.44
CA ASN A 327 -4.04 37.07 -26.83
C ASN A 327 -3.90 36.65 -28.30
N SER A 328 -2.95 37.20 -29.07
CA SER A 328 -2.70 36.75 -30.45
C SER A 328 -2.11 35.34 -30.48
N ASP A 329 -2.47 34.53 -31.48
CA ASP A 329 -2.00 33.13 -31.64
C ASP A 329 -0.48 32.95 -31.58
N SER A 330 0.30 33.97 -31.97
CA SER A 330 1.77 33.95 -31.93
C SER A 330 2.38 34.13 -30.52
N GLN A 331 1.53 34.44 -29.54
CA GLN A 331 1.85 34.83 -28.17
C GLN A 331 1.18 33.89 -27.16
N THR A 332 -0.11 33.61 -27.34
CA THR A 332 -0.93 32.74 -26.50
C THR A 332 -1.79 31.83 -27.36
N TYR A 333 -1.77 30.53 -27.03
CA TYR A 333 -2.72 29.53 -27.44
C TYR A 333 -3.44 29.04 -26.17
N PHE A 334 -4.77 29.07 -26.19
CA PHE A 334 -5.62 28.50 -25.15
C PHE A 334 -6.73 27.67 -25.79
N ASP A 335 -6.95 26.46 -25.32
CA ASP A 335 -8.02 25.58 -25.82
C ASP A 335 -8.95 25.12 -24.70
N PHE A 336 -10.16 24.70 -25.06
CA PHE A 336 -11.00 23.84 -24.25
C PHE A 336 -11.24 22.54 -25.01
N ASN A 337 -11.07 21.40 -24.33
CA ASN A 337 -11.23 20.07 -24.91
C ASN A 337 -10.42 19.86 -26.23
N GLY A 338 -9.26 20.51 -26.36
CA GLY A 338 -8.42 20.46 -27.56
C GLY A 338 -8.83 21.40 -28.71
N VAL A 339 -9.92 22.16 -28.57
CA VAL A 339 -10.37 23.16 -29.56
C VAL A 339 -9.88 24.54 -29.15
N GLN A 340 -9.00 25.14 -29.97
CA GLN A 340 -8.46 26.48 -29.72
C GLN A 340 -9.60 27.51 -29.64
N LEU A 341 -9.56 28.33 -28.59
CA LEU A 341 -10.51 29.41 -28.38
C LEU A 341 -10.12 30.63 -29.22
N ASP A 342 -11.12 31.31 -29.78
CA ASP A 342 -10.91 32.57 -30.50
C ASP A 342 -10.32 33.64 -29.57
N SER A 343 -9.28 34.34 -30.05
CA SER A 343 -8.58 35.39 -29.29
C SER A 343 -9.52 36.47 -28.71
N SER A 344 -10.65 36.75 -29.37
CA SER A 344 -11.67 37.71 -28.89
C SER A 344 -12.40 37.26 -27.62
N ARG A 345 -12.39 35.96 -27.29
CA ARG A 345 -12.89 35.44 -26.00
C ARG A 345 -11.89 35.65 -24.85
N LEU A 346 -10.62 35.96 -25.13
CA LEU A 346 -9.52 35.88 -24.18
C LEU A 346 -9.07 37.27 -23.70
N ALA A 347 -9.21 37.53 -22.40
CA ALA A 347 -8.62 38.70 -21.73
C ALA A 347 -7.53 38.23 -20.74
N ILE A 348 -6.30 38.70 -20.92
CA ILE A 348 -5.13 38.22 -20.17
C ILE A 348 -4.55 39.34 -19.31
N THR A 349 -4.24 39.02 -18.05
CA THR A 349 -3.59 39.89 -17.07
C THR A 349 -2.32 39.21 -16.55
N ASP A 350 -1.50 39.87 -15.73
CA ASP A 350 -0.34 39.22 -15.10
C ASP A 350 -0.74 38.13 -14.06
N GLU A 351 -2.00 38.14 -13.60
CA GLU A 351 -2.53 37.23 -12.57
C GLU A 351 -3.29 36.02 -13.14
N GLY A 352 -3.86 36.12 -14.33
CA GLY A 352 -4.68 35.06 -14.94
C GLY A 352 -5.33 35.43 -16.26
N ILE A 353 -6.07 34.48 -16.83
CA ILE A 353 -6.81 34.61 -18.10
C ILE A 353 -8.32 34.45 -17.85
N THR A 354 -9.11 35.41 -18.35
CA THR A 354 -10.57 35.32 -18.41
C THR A 354 -11.00 34.87 -19.80
N VAL A 355 -11.90 33.87 -19.86
CA VAL A 355 -12.60 33.47 -21.08
C VAL A 355 -14.04 33.94 -21.02
N SER A 356 -14.51 34.67 -22.03
CA SER A 356 -15.90 35.15 -22.13
C SER A 356 -16.78 34.28 -23.01
N GLY A 357 -18.11 34.39 -22.81
CA GLY A 357 -19.12 33.67 -23.57
C GLY A 357 -19.16 32.17 -23.27
N VAL A 358 -18.73 31.76 -22.08
CA VAL A 358 -18.77 30.36 -21.62
C VAL A 358 -20.15 30.05 -21.05
N THR A 359 -20.92 29.21 -21.72
CA THR A 359 -22.24 28.77 -21.21
C THR A 359 -22.08 27.74 -20.08
N GLN A 360 -23.13 27.54 -19.29
CA GLN A 360 -23.16 26.49 -18.27
C GLN A 360 -22.85 25.13 -18.89
N ASP A 361 -23.50 24.81 -20.01
CA ASP A 361 -23.27 23.57 -20.76
C ASP A 361 -21.83 23.42 -21.28
N GLU A 362 -21.16 24.51 -21.68
CA GLU A 362 -19.75 24.49 -22.10
C GLU A 362 -18.82 24.25 -20.91
N PHE A 363 -19.10 24.87 -19.75
CA PHE A 363 -18.36 24.65 -18.51
C PHE A 363 -18.52 23.23 -17.99
N ASP A 364 -19.75 22.72 -17.87
CA ASP A 364 -20.04 21.36 -17.36
C ASP A 364 -19.50 20.25 -18.28
N GLN A 365 -19.21 20.58 -19.56
CA GLN A 365 -18.56 19.70 -20.52
C GLN A 365 -17.03 19.91 -20.63
N LEU A 366 -16.46 20.84 -19.87
CA LEU A 366 -15.01 21.09 -19.85
C LEU A 366 -14.30 19.93 -19.15
N LYS A 367 -13.56 19.13 -19.91
CA LYS A 367 -12.79 17.96 -19.44
C LYS A 367 -11.29 18.22 -19.47
N THR A 368 -10.81 19.03 -20.42
CA THR A 368 -9.40 19.42 -20.48
C THR A 368 -9.24 20.85 -20.97
N PHE A 369 -8.11 21.47 -20.64
CA PHE A 369 -7.65 22.68 -21.33
C PHE A 369 -6.11 22.68 -21.44
N LYS A 370 -5.59 23.29 -22.50
CA LYS A 370 -4.16 23.51 -22.71
C LYS A 370 -3.85 25.00 -22.74
N TYR A 371 -2.91 25.44 -21.90
CA TYR A 371 -2.35 26.79 -21.95
C TYR A 371 -0.93 26.74 -22.50
N ASN A 372 -0.68 27.43 -23.61
CA ASN A 372 0.63 27.53 -24.24
C ASN A 372 0.93 29.00 -24.57
N ALA A 373 1.85 29.62 -23.84
CA ALA A 373 2.10 31.06 -23.95
C ALA A 373 3.59 31.42 -23.84
N ARG A 374 3.94 32.60 -24.36
CA ARG A 374 5.28 33.18 -24.17
C ARG A 374 5.44 33.76 -22.76
N LEU A 375 6.65 33.66 -22.22
CA LEU A 375 7.05 34.35 -21.00
C LEU A 375 7.37 35.83 -21.30
N ASN A 376 6.77 36.75 -20.55
CA ASN A 376 7.10 38.17 -20.57
C ASN A 376 8.35 38.43 -19.73
N ASN A 377 9.50 37.92 -20.21
CA ASN A 377 10.79 38.00 -19.53
C ASN A 377 11.86 38.68 -20.42
N PRO A 378 11.71 39.96 -20.82
CA PRO A 378 12.72 40.64 -21.65
C PRO A 378 14.05 40.79 -20.90
N ALA A 379 15.17 40.85 -21.65
CA ALA A 379 16.49 41.08 -21.06
C ALA A 379 16.52 42.38 -20.24
N GLY A 380 17.03 42.32 -19.01
CA GLY A 380 17.05 43.45 -18.08
C GLY A 380 15.79 43.65 -17.23
N SER A 381 14.77 42.77 -17.33
CA SER A 381 13.58 42.79 -16.45
C SER A 381 13.72 41.95 -15.17
N TYR A 382 14.78 41.16 -15.06
CA TYR A 382 15.07 40.26 -13.94
C TYR A 382 16.43 40.60 -13.33
N ASN A 383 16.59 40.30 -12.03
CA ASN A 383 17.87 40.46 -11.36
C ASN A 383 18.89 39.43 -11.88
N GLN A 384 20.17 39.80 -11.78
CA GLN A 384 21.34 38.96 -12.02
C GLN A 384 22.15 38.91 -10.72
N PRO A 385 22.73 37.75 -10.31
CA PRO A 385 23.61 37.72 -9.14
C PRO A 385 24.93 38.44 -9.44
N ASP A 386 25.39 39.29 -8.52
CA ASP A 386 26.55 40.19 -8.67
C ASP A 386 27.83 39.54 -9.25
N ARG A 387 28.06 38.26 -8.97
CA ARG A 387 29.24 37.51 -9.42
C ARG A 387 29.23 37.14 -10.90
N PHE A 388 28.10 37.23 -11.59
CA PHE A 388 28.00 36.84 -12.99
C PHE A 388 28.54 37.95 -13.89
N THR A 389 29.34 37.58 -14.89
CA THR A 389 29.76 38.45 -15.99
C THR A 389 28.79 38.35 -17.17
N PHE A 390 28.04 37.25 -17.27
CA PHE A 390 26.95 37.06 -18.23
C PHE A 390 25.80 36.27 -17.61
N TYR A 391 24.59 36.83 -17.63
CA TYR A 391 23.40 36.17 -17.11
C TYR A 391 22.21 36.46 -18.02
N ALA A 392 21.69 35.43 -18.69
CA ALA A 392 20.56 35.58 -19.61
C ALA A 392 19.55 34.44 -19.44
N ILE A 393 18.43 34.71 -18.75
CA ILE A 393 17.26 33.81 -18.64
C ILE A 393 16.05 34.36 -19.42
N SER A 394 16.27 35.30 -20.34
CA SER A 394 15.21 36.04 -21.03
C SER A 394 14.41 35.19 -22.04
N SER A 395 13.19 35.65 -22.32
CA SER A 395 12.22 35.01 -23.20
C SER A 395 11.84 33.60 -22.72
N GLY A 396 11.28 32.78 -23.60
CA GLY A 396 10.83 31.43 -23.29
C GLY A 396 9.34 31.23 -23.57
N THR A 397 8.92 29.97 -23.43
CA THR A 397 7.53 29.52 -23.53
C THR A 397 7.19 28.64 -22.34
N TYR A 398 5.90 28.57 -22.07
CA TYR A 398 5.28 27.67 -21.13
C TYR A 398 4.17 26.94 -21.86
N LEU A 399 4.11 25.62 -21.75
CA LEU A 399 3.01 24.80 -22.23
C LEU A 399 2.59 23.88 -21.11
N HIS A 400 1.31 23.84 -20.75
CA HIS A 400 0.80 22.85 -19.80
C HIS A 400 -0.63 22.41 -20.17
N GLN A 401 -0.95 21.17 -19.83
CA GLN A 401 -2.29 20.60 -19.98
C GLN A 401 -2.92 20.36 -18.60
N PHE A 402 -4.21 20.59 -18.51
CA PHE A 402 -5.01 20.32 -17.33
C PHE A 402 -6.16 19.38 -17.66
N ASP A 403 -6.44 18.47 -16.73
CA ASP A 403 -7.63 17.63 -16.76
C ASP A 403 -8.60 18.17 -15.69
N VAL A 404 -9.83 18.49 -16.10
CA VAL A 404 -10.82 19.20 -15.29
C VAL A 404 -11.84 18.19 -14.75
N GLN A 405 -11.93 18.13 -13.42
CA GLN A 405 -12.84 17.27 -12.68
C GLN A 405 -14.00 18.10 -12.12
N HIS A 406 -15.23 17.80 -12.53
CA HIS A 406 -16.42 18.45 -11.99
C HIS A 406 -16.81 17.95 -10.59
N THR A 407 -16.23 16.83 -10.15
CA THR A 407 -16.40 16.29 -8.80
C THR A 407 -15.20 16.67 -7.93
N THR A 408 -15.45 16.98 -6.65
CA THR A 408 -14.40 17.29 -5.66
C THR A 408 -14.12 16.04 -4.83
N PRO A 409 -12.90 15.49 -4.78
CA PRO A 409 -12.60 14.35 -3.92
C PRO A 409 -12.91 14.66 -2.44
N SER A 410 -13.61 13.76 -1.76
CA SER A 410 -13.80 13.81 -0.31
C SER A 410 -12.58 13.23 0.40
N PRO A 411 -12.26 13.65 1.64
CA PRO A 411 -11.32 12.92 2.50
C PRO A 411 -11.79 11.51 2.88
N GLY A 412 -13.02 11.14 2.51
CA GLY A 412 -13.59 9.81 2.72
C GLY A 412 -14.32 9.67 4.07
N VAL A 413 -15.11 8.61 4.16
CA VAL A 413 -15.77 8.18 5.40
C VAL A 413 -14.85 7.19 6.10
N THR A 414 -14.46 7.49 7.33
CA THR A 414 -13.72 6.55 8.19
C THR A 414 -14.69 5.63 8.91
N ILE A 415 -14.61 4.32 8.69
CA ILE A 415 -15.40 3.32 9.40
C ILE A 415 -14.58 2.78 10.57
N LYS A 416 -15.13 2.84 11.79
CA LYS A 416 -14.51 2.33 13.01
C LYS A 416 -15.30 1.16 13.59
N TYR A 417 -14.56 0.28 14.25
CA TYR A 417 -15.04 -0.95 14.87
C TYR A 417 -14.67 -0.90 16.35
N VAL A 418 -15.67 -0.74 17.22
CA VAL A 418 -15.46 -0.59 18.67
C VAL A 418 -16.28 -1.60 19.46
N ASP A 419 -15.82 -1.95 20.65
CA ASP A 419 -16.64 -2.69 21.62
C ASP A 419 -17.57 -1.76 22.42
N GLU A 420 -18.31 -2.34 23.37
CA GLU A 420 -19.26 -1.65 24.26
C GLU A 420 -18.59 -0.59 25.16
N ASP A 421 -17.27 -0.70 25.41
CA ASP A 421 -16.49 0.29 26.16
C ASP A 421 -15.91 1.40 25.26
N GLY A 422 -16.04 1.25 23.94
CA GLY A 422 -15.51 2.18 22.92
C GLY A 422 -14.05 1.94 22.52
N ASP A 423 -13.45 0.83 22.97
CA ASP A 423 -12.09 0.43 22.58
C ASP A 423 -12.09 -0.12 21.14
N ASN A 424 -11.09 0.25 20.32
CA ASN A 424 -11.03 -0.20 18.92
C ASN A 424 -10.65 -1.69 18.85
N ILE A 425 -11.52 -2.51 18.26
CA ILE A 425 -11.34 -3.97 18.15
C ILE A 425 -10.85 -4.43 16.77
N HIS A 426 -10.92 -3.57 15.75
CA HIS A 426 -10.40 -3.83 14.41
C HIS A 426 -9.85 -2.54 13.79
N PRO A 427 -8.81 -2.58 12.93
CA PRO A 427 -8.33 -1.41 12.21
C PRO A 427 -9.45 -0.69 11.44
N PRO A 428 -9.47 0.65 11.41
CA PRO A 428 -10.47 1.40 10.68
C PRO A 428 -10.32 1.22 9.16
N GLN A 429 -11.44 1.22 8.45
CA GLN A 429 -11.46 1.27 6.98
C GLN A 429 -11.77 2.71 6.51
N ILE A 430 -11.45 3.01 5.25
CA ILE A 430 -11.77 4.28 4.60
C ILE A 430 -12.55 3.99 3.33
N TYR A 431 -13.79 4.47 3.26
CA TYR A 431 -14.57 4.51 2.02
C TYR A 431 -14.29 5.85 1.34
N ASN A 432 -13.73 5.81 0.14
CA ASN A 432 -13.43 6.98 -0.68
C ASN A 432 -14.54 7.27 -1.69
N GLY A 433 -14.71 8.55 -2.04
CA GLY A 433 -15.64 9.04 -3.05
C GLY A 433 -15.51 10.56 -3.21
N ASN A 434 -16.36 11.18 -4.01
CA ASN A 434 -16.38 12.63 -4.20
C ASN A 434 -17.49 13.30 -3.38
N VAL A 435 -17.25 14.53 -2.92
CA VAL A 435 -18.21 15.37 -2.20
C VAL A 435 -19.53 15.44 -2.97
N GLY A 436 -20.63 15.08 -2.31
CA GLY A 436 -21.98 15.03 -2.89
C GLY A 436 -22.39 13.67 -3.49
N GLU A 437 -21.45 12.76 -3.76
CA GLU A 437 -21.78 11.36 -4.07
C GLU A 437 -22.35 10.66 -2.83
N ASP A 438 -23.18 9.64 -3.05
CA ASP A 438 -23.75 8.83 -1.99
C ASP A 438 -22.76 7.76 -1.52
N TYR A 439 -22.75 7.48 -0.22
CA TYR A 439 -22.04 6.35 0.39
C TYR A 439 -23.02 5.48 1.19
N ASP A 440 -22.73 4.18 1.25
CA ASP A 440 -23.49 3.19 2.01
C ASP A 440 -22.53 2.17 2.66
N THR A 441 -22.41 2.22 3.99
CA THR A 441 -21.60 1.27 4.77
C THR A 441 -22.41 0.10 5.32
N THR A 442 -23.66 -0.12 4.88
CA THR A 442 -24.53 -1.19 5.42
C THR A 442 -24.24 -2.59 4.89
N SER A 443 -23.32 -2.73 3.93
CA SER A 443 -22.90 -4.04 3.38
C SER A 443 -21.94 -4.81 4.29
N GLU A 444 -21.87 -6.14 4.13
CA GLU A 444 -20.94 -7.04 4.83
C GLU A 444 -19.45 -6.65 4.67
N THR A 445 -19.11 -5.88 3.63
CA THR A 445 -17.76 -5.30 3.43
C THR A 445 -17.34 -4.35 4.56
N TYR A 446 -18.32 -3.68 5.19
CA TYR A 446 -18.14 -2.70 6.25
C TYR A 446 -18.82 -3.11 7.57
N GLN A 447 -19.80 -4.01 7.53
CA GLN A 447 -20.34 -4.70 8.71
C GLN A 447 -19.56 -5.99 8.95
N LEU A 448 -18.28 -5.86 9.32
CA LEU A 448 -17.35 -6.97 9.42
C LEU A 448 -17.78 -8.00 10.46
N ALA A 449 -17.57 -9.29 10.17
CA ALA A 449 -17.46 -10.32 11.19
C ALA A 449 -16.09 -10.19 11.88
N ILE A 450 -16.06 -10.12 13.21
CA ILE A 450 -14.84 -9.90 14.00
C ILE A 450 -14.73 -11.01 15.05
N ASP A 451 -13.63 -11.76 15.02
CA ASP A 451 -13.38 -12.84 15.98
C ASP A 451 -13.45 -12.32 17.43
N GLY A 452 -14.33 -12.92 18.23
CA GLY A 452 -14.58 -12.48 19.62
C GLY A 452 -15.87 -11.69 19.81
N TYR A 453 -16.48 -11.22 18.72
CA TYR A 453 -17.47 -10.15 18.75
C TYR A 453 -18.64 -10.37 17.78
N THR A 454 -19.81 -9.87 18.15
CA THR A 454 -21.03 -9.83 17.31
C THR A 454 -21.47 -8.38 17.17
N LEU A 455 -21.79 -7.96 15.93
CA LEU A 455 -22.28 -6.61 15.66
C LEU A 455 -23.56 -6.32 16.44
N ASP A 456 -23.60 -5.20 17.17
CA ASP A 456 -24.78 -4.79 17.91
C ASP A 456 -25.83 -4.18 16.97
N ASN A 457 -26.69 -5.04 16.42
CA ASN A 457 -27.82 -4.65 15.58
C ASN A 457 -28.82 -3.71 16.28
N THR A 458 -28.72 -3.50 17.61
CA THR A 458 -29.51 -2.50 18.34
C THR A 458 -28.86 -1.12 18.42
N GLN A 459 -27.60 -0.97 18.00
CA GLN A 459 -26.81 0.26 18.03
C GLN A 459 -26.10 0.53 16.69
N LEU A 460 -26.83 0.37 15.57
CA LEU A 460 -26.32 0.72 14.24
C LEU A 460 -26.20 2.25 14.08
N PRO A 461 -25.14 2.76 13.45
CA PRO A 461 -24.92 4.20 13.29
C PRO A 461 -25.93 4.84 12.34
N GLU A 462 -26.55 5.95 12.79
CA GLU A 462 -27.53 6.71 11.99
C GLU A 462 -26.97 7.25 10.67
N ASN A 463 -25.65 7.49 10.60
CA ASN A 463 -24.95 7.99 9.43
C ASN A 463 -24.29 6.89 8.57
N ALA A 464 -24.74 5.63 8.68
CA ALA A 464 -24.27 4.52 7.83
C ALA A 464 -24.52 4.75 6.32
N VAL A 465 -25.54 5.53 5.99
CA VAL A 465 -25.84 5.97 4.61
C VAL A 465 -25.88 7.49 4.60
N GLY A 466 -25.31 8.11 3.58
CA GLY A 466 -25.27 9.56 3.47
C GLY A 466 -24.59 10.04 2.21
N LYS A 467 -24.23 11.32 2.18
CA LYS A 467 -23.39 11.91 1.13
C LYS A 467 -22.01 12.23 1.67
N PHE A 468 -21.00 12.02 0.85
CA PHE A 468 -19.63 12.44 1.14
C PHE A 468 -19.58 13.97 1.33
N THR A 469 -18.91 14.43 2.39
CA THR A 469 -18.67 15.85 2.64
C THR A 469 -17.22 16.24 2.38
N ALA A 470 -16.96 17.56 2.31
CA ALA A 470 -15.59 18.09 2.28
C ALA A 470 -14.88 17.92 3.64
N ASP A 471 -15.64 17.91 4.73
CA ASP A 471 -15.16 17.56 6.08
C ASP A 471 -15.06 16.04 6.25
N MET A 472 -14.15 15.59 7.12
CA MET A 472 -13.99 14.16 7.44
C MET A 472 -15.21 13.60 8.17
N GLN A 473 -15.76 12.51 7.66
CA GLN A 473 -16.88 11.79 8.29
C GLN A 473 -16.38 10.54 9.02
N THR A 474 -17.09 10.14 10.08
CA THR A 474 -16.82 8.88 10.80
C THR A 474 -18.11 8.12 11.02
N VAL A 475 -18.13 6.84 10.64
CA VAL A 475 -19.17 5.86 10.96
C VAL A 475 -18.58 4.92 12.02
N ILE A 476 -19.36 4.57 13.04
CA ILE A 476 -18.90 3.71 14.14
C ILE A 476 -19.87 2.53 14.25
N TYR A 477 -19.36 1.32 14.02
CA TYR A 477 -20.06 0.08 14.32
C TYR A 477 -19.64 -0.40 15.72
N ILE A 478 -20.64 -0.60 16.59
CA ILE A 478 -20.48 -1.06 17.97
C ILE A 478 -20.73 -2.56 18.02
N TYR A 479 -19.86 -3.30 18.69
CA TYR A 479 -19.91 -4.75 18.80
C TYR A 479 -20.01 -5.20 20.25
N LYS A 480 -20.82 -6.23 20.50
CA LYS A 480 -20.89 -6.94 21.77
C LYS A 480 -19.87 -8.07 21.78
N ARG A 481 -19.21 -8.30 22.91
CA ARG A 481 -18.31 -9.45 23.07
C ARG A 481 -19.14 -10.73 23.17
N ASN A 482 -18.69 -11.81 22.54
CA ASN A 482 -19.38 -13.09 22.58
C ASN A 482 -19.20 -13.77 23.96
N ASP A 483 -20.23 -14.50 24.41
CA ASP A 483 -20.19 -15.24 25.68
C ASP A 483 -19.24 -16.44 25.64
N VAL A 484 -18.59 -16.71 26.77
CA VAL A 484 -17.87 -17.97 27.00
C VAL A 484 -18.86 -19.07 27.35
N THR A 485 -18.76 -20.24 26.72
CA THR A 485 -19.58 -21.42 27.08
C THR A 485 -18.73 -22.58 27.55
N LEU A 486 -19.19 -23.31 28.57
CA LEU A 486 -18.67 -24.60 28.99
C LEU A 486 -19.82 -25.60 29.10
N LYS A 487 -19.54 -26.88 28.86
CA LYS A 487 -20.50 -27.98 28.96
C LYS A 487 -19.90 -29.16 29.71
N ALA A 488 -20.75 -29.82 30.50
CA ALA A 488 -20.43 -31.00 31.28
C ALA A 488 -21.73 -31.78 31.53
N HIS A 489 -21.63 -33.09 31.72
CA HIS A 489 -22.78 -33.98 31.93
C HIS A 489 -22.62 -34.81 33.22
N ASP A 490 -23.71 -35.38 33.73
CA ASP A 490 -23.71 -36.28 34.90
C ASP A 490 -23.37 -37.73 34.51
N SER A 491 -22.64 -38.47 35.35
CA SER A 491 -22.28 -39.88 35.11
C SER A 491 -22.57 -40.79 36.32
N MET A 492 -22.55 -42.10 36.10
CA MET A 492 -22.79 -43.12 37.14
C MET A 492 -21.79 -44.26 36.99
N ILE A 493 -21.13 -44.65 38.08
CA ILE A 493 -20.08 -45.68 38.12
C ILE A 493 -20.28 -46.63 39.32
N SER A 494 -19.70 -47.83 39.29
CA SER A 494 -19.73 -48.73 40.44
C SER A 494 -18.59 -48.43 41.42
N VAL A 495 -18.73 -48.83 42.69
CA VAL A 495 -17.62 -48.81 43.64
C VAL A 495 -16.44 -49.62 43.10
N GLY A 496 -15.27 -48.99 43.08
CA GLY A 496 -14.01 -49.54 42.56
C GLY A 496 -13.75 -49.30 41.07
N ASP A 497 -14.70 -48.78 40.30
CA ASP A 497 -14.46 -48.38 38.91
C ASP A 497 -13.59 -47.09 38.86
N PRO A 498 -12.60 -46.97 37.95
CA PRO A 498 -11.84 -45.75 37.78
C PRO A 498 -12.72 -44.62 37.21
N TRP A 499 -12.29 -43.38 37.42
CA TRP A 499 -12.95 -42.18 36.91
C TRP A 499 -11.90 -41.09 36.62
N ASP A 500 -12.04 -40.40 35.50
CA ASP A 500 -11.23 -39.26 35.10
C ASP A 500 -12.11 -38.01 34.86
N PRO A 501 -11.65 -36.78 35.17
CA PRO A 501 -12.39 -35.56 34.84
C PRO A 501 -12.81 -35.42 33.36
N ALA A 502 -12.13 -36.07 32.42
CA ALA A 502 -12.53 -36.13 31.02
C ALA A 502 -13.85 -36.88 30.79
N ASP A 503 -14.20 -37.85 31.65
CA ASP A 503 -15.40 -38.68 31.50
C ASP A 503 -16.71 -37.86 31.58
N ASN A 504 -16.63 -36.63 32.08
CA ASN A 504 -17.78 -35.76 32.37
C ASN A 504 -17.69 -34.35 31.73
N PHE A 505 -16.66 -34.07 30.93
CA PHE A 505 -16.45 -32.75 30.30
C PHE A 505 -16.74 -32.77 28.80
N ASP A 506 -17.68 -31.95 28.36
CA ASP A 506 -18.16 -31.94 26.97
C ASP A 506 -17.52 -30.83 26.11
N GLY A 507 -16.50 -30.14 26.65
CA GLY A 507 -15.84 -29.01 26.01
C GLY A 507 -16.53 -27.66 26.26
N GLY A 508 -16.08 -26.67 25.51
CA GLY A 508 -16.63 -25.31 25.53
C GLY A 508 -16.22 -24.51 24.31
N ILE A 509 -16.73 -23.28 24.21
CA ILE A 509 -16.40 -22.34 23.13
C ILE A 509 -16.02 -21.01 23.77
N ALA A 510 -14.84 -20.50 23.44
CA ALA A 510 -14.34 -19.18 23.83
C ALA A 510 -14.96 -18.08 22.94
N PRO A 511 -14.88 -16.78 23.29
CA PRO A 511 -15.58 -15.72 22.56
C PRO A 511 -15.20 -15.64 21.08
N ASN A 512 -13.95 -15.98 20.76
CA ASN A 512 -13.38 -16.06 19.41
C ASN A 512 -13.72 -17.34 18.64
N GLY A 513 -14.62 -18.18 19.16
CA GLY A 513 -15.02 -19.43 18.51
C GLY A 513 -14.05 -20.60 18.71
N GLU A 514 -12.92 -20.41 19.42
CA GLU A 514 -11.99 -21.50 19.71
C GLU A 514 -12.61 -22.51 20.70
N ASN A 515 -12.38 -23.80 20.44
CA ASN A 515 -12.79 -24.87 21.36
C ASN A 515 -11.96 -24.83 22.65
N ILE A 516 -12.63 -24.83 23.79
CA ILE A 516 -12.02 -24.95 25.12
C ILE A 516 -11.84 -26.43 25.44
N ALA A 517 -10.60 -26.87 25.61
CA ALA A 517 -10.26 -28.23 26.00
C ALA A 517 -10.16 -28.39 27.53
N LEU A 518 -10.12 -29.64 28.00
CA LEU A 518 -9.99 -29.94 29.44
C LEU A 518 -8.67 -29.38 30.03
N SER A 519 -7.62 -29.24 29.22
CA SER A 519 -6.36 -28.61 29.59
C SER A 519 -6.48 -27.14 29.98
N ASP A 520 -7.54 -26.48 29.49
CA ASP A 520 -7.71 -25.02 29.56
C ASP A 520 -8.64 -24.61 30.71
N VAL A 521 -9.17 -25.59 31.45
CA VAL A 521 -10.10 -25.39 32.58
C VAL A 521 -9.51 -25.89 33.90
N SER A 522 -9.80 -25.16 34.97
CA SER A 522 -9.55 -25.61 36.34
C SER A 522 -10.66 -26.56 36.77
N VAL A 523 -10.32 -27.82 37.04
CA VAL A 523 -11.21 -28.82 37.64
C VAL A 523 -11.17 -28.70 39.16
N LYS A 524 -12.34 -28.60 39.80
CA LYS A 524 -12.51 -28.62 41.27
C LYS A 524 -13.49 -29.72 41.68
N GLY A 525 -13.16 -30.41 42.77
CA GLY A 525 -13.88 -31.59 43.24
C GLY A 525 -13.09 -32.88 42.95
N THR A 526 -13.44 -33.96 43.64
CA THR A 526 -12.79 -35.27 43.53
C THR A 526 -13.81 -36.38 43.75
N VAL A 527 -13.80 -37.41 42.91
CA VAL A 527 -14.65 -38.60 43.09
C VAL A 527 -13.92 -39.62 43.95
N ASN A 528 -14.49 -39.98 45.11
CA ASN A 528 -14.02 -41.14 45.86
C ASN A 528 -14.75 -42.40 45.37
N ASN A 529 -14.14 -43.12 44.42
CA ASN A 529 -14.71 -44.34 43.85
C ASN A 529 -14.80 -45.53 44.83
N GLN A 530 -14.25 -45.43 46.05
CA GLN A 530 -14.34 -46.48 47.07
C GLN A 530 -15.61 -46.39 47.94
N THR A 531 -16.45 -45.36 47.75
CA THR A 531 -17.62 -45.13 48.61
C THR A 531 -18.80 -44.66 47.78
N ALA A 532 -19.93 -45.37 47.89
CA ALA A 532 -21.17 -44.98 47.22
C ALA A 532 -21.64 -43.60 47.71
N GLY A 533 -22.01 -42.73 46.76
CA GLY A 533 -22.29 -41.33 47.03
C GLY A 533 -22.40 -40.51 45.74
N LYS A 534 -22.68 -39.21 45.90
CA LYS A 534 -22.67 -38.24 44.80
C LYS A 534 -21.50 -37.28 45.00
N TYR A 535 -20.71 -37.09 43.96
CA TYR A 535 -19.53 -36.23 43.96
C TYR A 535 -19.73 -35.14 42.91
N GLU A 536 -19.72 -33.88 43.34
CA GLU A 536 -19.85 -32.73 42.42
C GLU A 536 -18.47 -32.32 41.91
N ILE A 537 -18.35 -32.19 40.59
CA ILE A 537 -17.17 -31.73 39.88
C ILE A 537 -17.54 -30.41 39.17
N THR A 538 -16.72 -29.38 39.36
CA THR A 538 -16.89 -28.06 38.73
C THR A 538 -15.70 -27.77 37.82
N TYR A 539 -15.99 -27.56 36.54
CA TYR A 539 -15.04 -27.11 35.53
C TYR A 539 -15.13 -25.59 35.43
N THR A 540 -14.00 -24.88 35.53
CA THR A 540 -13.94 -23.42 35.47
C THR A 540 -12.95 -22.98 34.39
N TYR A 541 -13.43 -22.34 33.33
CA TYR A 541 -12.58 -21.59 32.41
C TYR A 541 -12.39 -20.18 32.97
N ALA A 542 -11.18 -19.64 32.90
CA ALA A 542 -10.90 -18.25 33.21
C ALA A 542 -9.63 -17.81 32.47
N ARG A 543 -9.76 -16.93 31.47
CA ARG A 543 -8.59 -16.37 30.77
C ARG A 543 -7.84 -15.44 31.72
N VAL A 544 -6.53 -15.63 31.90
CA VAL A 544 -5.75 -14.86 32.88
C VAL A 544 -5.68 -13.39 32.42
N PRO A 545 -6.09 -12.41 33.25
CA PRO A 545 -6.23 -11.03 32.82
C PRO A 545 -4.87 -10.32 32.71
N ASN A 546 -4.57 -9.76 31.53
CA ASN A 546 -3.56 -8.70 31.37
C ASN A 546 -4.19 -7.30 31.19
N ARG A 547 -5.51 -7.18 31.46
CA ARG A 547 -6.23 -5.92 31.72
C ARG A 547 -7.29 -6.18 32.79
N SER A 548 -7.69 -5.14 33.52
CA SER A 548 -8.49 -5.20 34.76
C SER A 548 -9.99 -5.52 34.55
N TRP A 549 -10.31 -6.61 33.85
CA TRP A 549 -11.68 -7.13 33.69
C TRP A 549 -11.81 -8.56 34.18
N SER A 550 -12.89 -8.83 34.92
CA SER A 550 -13.37 -10.16 35.26
C SER A 550 -14.60 -10.47 34.39
N GLY A 551 -14.41 -11.12 33.24
CA GLY A 551 -15.48 -11.37 32.27
C GLY A 551 -15.38 -12.73 31.59
N ASP A 552 -14.19 -13.10 31.10
CA ASP A 552 -13.93 -14.32 30.32
C ASP A 552 -13.89 -15.60 31.20
N SER A 553 -14.91 -15.81 32.03
CA SER A 553 -15.03 -16.99 32.89
C SER A 553 -16.40 -17.65 32.81
N ALA A 554 -16.41 -18.95 32.51
CA ALA A 554 -17.59 -19.79 32.55
C ALA A 554 -17.35 -20.98 33.49
N THR A 555 -18.43 -21.50 34.07
CA THR A 555 -18.40 -22.70 34.91
C THR A 555 -19.43 -23.72 34.45
N ALA A 556 -19.01 -24.97 34.28
CA ALA A 556 -19.91 -26.11 34.11
C ALA A 556 -19.78 -27.06 35.32
N LYS A 557 -20.85 -27.79 35.63
CA LYS A 557 -20.89 -28.76 36.74
C LYS A 557 -21.34 -30.13 36.24
N ALA A 558 -20.76 -31.15 36.85
CA ALA A 558 -21.12 -32.55 36.67
C ALA A 558 -21.30 -33.23 38.04
N THR A 559 -22.26 -34.14 38.13
CA THR A 559 -22.49 -35.02 39.28
C THR A 559 -22.08 -36.44 38.91
N VAL A 560 -21.07 -36.96 39.58
CA VAL A 560 -20.65 -38.37 39.45
C VAL A 560 -21.30 -39.17 40.57
N THR A 561 -22.18 -40.10 40.22
CA THR A 561 -22.90 -40.96 41.17
C THR A 561 -22.20 -42.32 41.27
N VAL A 562 -21.49 -42.56 42.37
CA VAL A 562 -20.91 -43.86 42.68
C VAL A 562 -21.96 -44.72 43.37
N VAL A 563 -22.23 -45.92 42.86
CA VAL A 563 -23.17 -46.88 43.44
C VAL A 563 -22.47 -48.16 43.88
N ASP A 564 -23.01 -48.83 44.90
CA ASP A 564 -22.56 -50.14 45.39
C ASP A 564 -23.72 -51.14 45.24
N PRO A 565 -23.97 -51.66 44.02
CA PRO A 565 -25.11 -52.53 43.76
C PRO A 565 -25.04 -53.82 44.57
N MET A 566 -26.10 -54.08 45.33
CA MET A 566 -26.19 -55.28 46.17
C MET A 566 -27.57 -55.93 46.11
N VAL A 567 -27.56 -57.26 46.17
CA VAL A 567 -28.75 -58.10 46.30
C VAL A 567 -28.71 -58.76 47.67
N THR A 568 -29.76 -58.56 48.45
CA THR A 568 -29.94 -59.22 49.75
C THR A 568 -30.86 -60.42 49.59
N ILE A 569 -30.37 -61.62 49.92
CA ILE A 569 -31.14 -62.86 49.92
C ILE A 569 -31.67 -63.08 51.34
N GLN A 570 -32.99 -63.05 51.50
CA GLN A 570 -33.69 -63.25 52.77
C GLN A 570 -34.41 -64.60 52.83
N TYR A 571 -34.51 -65.14 54.04
CA TYR A 571 -35.03 -66.47 54.32
C TYR A 571 -36.15 -66.36 55.35
N VAL A 572 -37.38 -66.67 54.94
CA VAL A 572 -38.58 -66.46 55.75
C VAL A 572 -39.47 -67.70 55.83
N ASP A 573 -40.31 -67.80 56.86
CA ASP A 573 -41.40 -68.75 56.88
C ASP A 573 -42.61 -68.28 56.05
N GLN A 574 -43.64 -69.12 55.93
CA GLN A 574 -44.90 -68.81 55.23
C GLN A 574 -45.62 -67.54 55.72
N ASN A 575 -45.29 -67.03 56.91
CA ASN A 575 -45.86 -65.81 57.49
C ASN A 575 -44.92 -64.60 57.33
N GLY A 576 -43.81 -64.74 56.60
CA GLY A 576 -42.83 -63.67 56.37
C GLY A 576 -41.84 -63.44 57.51
N LYS A 577 -41.83 -64.26 58.56
CA LYS A 577 -40.88 -64.13 59.67
C LYS A 577 -39.49 -64.58 59.22
N LYS A 578 -38.45 -63.77 59.43
CA LYS A 578 -37.06 -64.18 59.17
C LYS A 578 -36.67 -65.39 60.03
N ILE A 579 -36.22 -66.45 59.39
CA ILE A 579 -35.83 -67.73 60.02
C ILE A 579 -34.34 -68.08 59.85
N HIS A 580 -33.60 -67.35 59.01
CA HIS A 580 -32.15 -67.49 58.86
C HIS A 580 -31.50 -66.14 58.55
N LYS A 581 -30.19 -66.03 58.80
CA LYS A 581 -29.41 -64.83 58.48
C LYS A 581 -29.40 -64.59 56.97
N GLU A 582 -29.58 -63.34 56.56
CA GLU A 582 -29.55 -62.93 55.16
C GLU A 582 -28.13 -62.96 54.57
N THR A 583 -28.06 -63.29 53.29
CA THR A 583 -26.82 -63.29 52.49
C THR A 583 -26.82 -62.05 51.61
N VAL A 584 -25.69 -61.36 51.47
CA VAL A 584 -25.58 -60.22 50.55
C VAL A 584 -24.54 -60.54 49.50
N ILE A 585 -24.92 -60.43 48.23
CA ILE A 585 -23.99 -60.43 47.10
C ILE A 585 -23.87 -59.01 46.54
N LYS A 586 -22.68 -58.68 46.04
CA LYS A 586 -22.36 -57.41 45.40
C LYS A 586 -21.85 -57.65 43.98
N GLY A 587 -22.02 -56.68 43.11
CA GLY A 587 -21.53 -56.73 41.74
C GLY A 587 -21.50 -55.36 41.09
N LYS A 588 -20.91 -55.26 39.90
CA LYS A 588 -20.89 -54.01 39.14
C LYS A 588 -22.27 -53.72 38.56
N LEU A 589 -22.56 -52.45 38.34
CA LEU A 589 -23.81 -52.01 37.73
C LEU A 589 -24.06 -52.75 36.40
N ASP A 590 -25.32 -53.15 36.18
CA ASP A 590 -25.83 -53.89 35.02
C ASP A 590 -25.23 -55.29 34.76
N THR A 591 -24.31 -55.78 35.62
CA THR A 591 -23.83 -57.17 35.56
C THR A 591 -24.87 -58.17 36.09
N GLN A 592 -24.86 -59.39 35.56
CA GLN A 592 -25.84 -60.43 35.93
C GLN A 592 -25.51 -61.10 37.26
N PHE A 593 -26.54 -61.48 38.02
CA PHE A 593 -26.46 -62.38 39.16
C PHE A 593 -27.42 -63.57 39.01
N ASP A 594 -27.03 -64.69 39.61
CA ASP A 594 -27.86 -65.90 39.72
C ASP A 594 -27.71 -66.47 41.13
N VAL A 595 -28.78 -66.39 41.91
CA VAL A 595 -28.91 -66.97 43.25
C VAL A 595 -29.86 -68.16 43.28
N SER A 596 -30.23 -68.71 42.12
CA SER A 596 -31.12 -69.89 42.02
C SER A 596 -30.44 -71.22 42.38
N GLY A 597 -29.12 -71.22 42.57
CA GLY A 597 -28.34 -72.39 43.00
C GLY A 597 -28.57 -72.78 44.47
N LYS A 598 -28.17 -74.01 44.82
CA LYS A 598 -28.28 -74.56 46.19
C LYS A 598 -27.51 -73.74 47.23
N ASP A 599 -26.42 -73.10 46.83
CA ASP A 599 -25.54 -72.32 47.72
C ASP A 599 -26.26 -71.14 48.39
N TYR A 600 -27.38 -70.69 47.80
CA TYR A 600 -28.25 -69.65 48.34
C TYR A 600 -29.57 -70.19 48.92
N GLN A 601 -29.73 -71.52 49.05
CA GLN A 601 -30.91 -72.21 49.56
C GLN A 601 -30.51 -73.14 50.73
N PRO A 602 -30.16 -72.59 51.90
CA PRO A 602 -29.66 -73.37 53.02
C PRO A 602 -30.73 -74.32 53.59
N ASP A 603 -30.28 -75.45 54.15
CA ASP A 603 -31.12 -76.36 54.94
C ASP A 603 -31.35 -75.76 56.34
N ILE A 604 -32.58 -75.33 56.62
CA ILE A 604 -32.96 -74.66 57.87
C ILE A 604 -33.65 -75.67 58.80
N LYS A 605 -33.05 -75.95 59.96
CA LYS A 605 -33.57 -76.97 60.90
C LYS A 605 -35.01 -76.65 61.34
N GLY A 606 -35.93 -77.59 61.08
CA GLY A 606 -37.36 -77.47 61.40
C GLY A 606 -38.22 -76.86 60.29
N TYR A 607 -37.61 -76.49 59.15
CA TYR A 607 -38.29 -75.85 58.03
C TYR A 607 -37.87 -76.51 56.71
N ALA A 608 -38.80 -76.67 55.76
CA ALA A 608 -38.51 -77.19 54.42
C ALA A 608 -38.72 -76.09 53.39
N LEU A 609 -37.77 -75.90 52.46
CA LEU A 609 -37.90 -74.88 51.40
C LEU A 609 -39.17 -75.11 50.59
N ASP A 610 -40.00 -74.08 50.46
CA ASP A 610 -41.22 -74.15 49.66
C ASP A 610 -40.88 -74.08 48.17
N LYS A 611 -40.70 -75.26 47.57
CA LYS A 611 -40.44 -75.41 46.13
C LYS A 611 -41.58 -74.89 45.25
N LYS A 612 -42.75 -74.57 45.80
CA LYS A 612 -43.87 -73.92 45.09
C LYS A 612 -43.82 -72.39 45.18
N GLN A 613 -43.02 -71.82 46.08
CA GLN A 613 -42.86 -70.37 46.29
C GLN A 613 -41.39 -69.92 46.13
N LEU A 614 -40.74 -70.37 45.05
CA LEU A 614 -39.40 -69.88 44.70
C LEU A 614 -39.46 -68.43 44.15
N PRO A 615 -38.52 -67.55 44.53
CA PRO A 615 -38.50 -66.16 44.08
C PRO A 615 -38.25 -66.06 42.56
N LYS A 616 -39.14 -65.35 41.87
CA LYS A 616 -39.05 -65.12 40.41
C LYS A 616 -37.83 -64.27 40.02
N ASN A 617 -37.33 -63.44 40.92
CA ASN A 617 -36.15 -62.59 40.74
C ASN A 617 -34.84 -63.23 41.25
N ALA A 618 -34.78 -64.57 41.38
CA ALA A 618 -33.55 -65.29 41.72
C ALA A 618 -32.43 -65.14 40.66
N LYS A 619 -32.75 -64.64 39.47
CA LYS A 619 -31.79 -64.19 38.45
C LYS A 619 -32.15 -62.78 38.03
N GLY A 620 -31.16 -61.95 37.75
CA GLY A 620 -31.36 -60.56 37.34
C GLY A 620 -30.04 -59.84 37.06
N THR A 621 -30.10 -58.52 36.93
CA THR A 621 -28.91 -57.65 36.89
C THR A 621 -28.83 -56.80 38.14
N PHE A 622 -27.60 -56.55 38.60
CA PHE A 622 -27.29 -55.63 39.68
C PHE A 622 -27.70 -54.20 39.28
N SER A 623 -28.62 -53.60 40.04
CA SER A 623 -29.10 -52.25 39.77
C SER A 623 -28.62 -51.24 40.82
N ALA A 624 -28.62 -49.96 40.47
CA ALA A 624 -28.34 -48.86 41.41
C ALA A 624 -29.27 -48.84 42.66
N LYS A 625 -30.42 -49.51 42.60
CA LYS A 625 -31.31 -49.73 43.76
C LYS A 625 -31.02 -51.09 44.38
N ALA A 626 -30.94 -51.14 45.72
CA ALA A 626 -30.78 -52.39 46.45
C ALA A 626 -31.95 -53.35 46.16
N GLN A 627 -31.63 -54.59 45.81
CA GLN A 627 -32.59 -55.63 45.44
C GLN A 627 -32.74 -56.64 46.57
N THR A 628 -33.93 -57.22 46.74
CA THR A 628 -34.17 -58.31 47.71
C THR A 628 -34.75 -59.53 47.02
N VAL A 629 -34.16 -60.69 47.28
CA VAL A 629 -34.63 -62.01 46.83
C VAL A 629 -35.08 -62.78 48.06
N THR A 630 -36.31 -63.28 48.09
CA THR A 630 -36.86 -63.92 49.30
C THR A 630 -37.19 -65.40 49.05
N TYR A 631 -36.58 -66.29 49.81
CA TYR A 631 -36.91 -67.72 49.83
C TYR A 631 -37.83 -68.04 51.00
N VAL A 632 -38.96 -68.68 50.72
CA VAL A 632 -40.01 -69.03 51.69
C VAL A 632 -39.90 -70.51 52.07
N TYR A 633 -40.08 -70.83 53.36
CA TYR A 633 -40.03 -72.20 53.88
C TYR A 633 -41.29 -72.57 54.68
N GLN A 634 -41.72 -73.83 54.62
CA GLN A 634 -42.91 -74.36 55.31
C GLN A 634 -42.56 -75.12 56.61
N SER A 635 -43.51 -75.11 57.55
CA SER A 635 -43.55 -75.95 58.76
C SER A 635 -44.45 -77.19 58.53
N THR A 636 -44.36 -78.25 59.35
CA THR A 636 -44.91 -79.59 59.03
C THR A 636 -45.79 -80.21 60.14
N THR A 637 -47.16 -80.27 60.02
CA THR A 637 -48.13 -81.16 60.76
C THR A 637 -49.66 -80.92 60.45
N THR A 638 -50.62 -81.86 60.78
CA THR A 638 -52.09 -81.88 60.40
C THR A 638 -53.04 -82.68 61.37
N PRO A 639 -54.36 -82.35 61.60
CA PRO A 639 -55.51 -83.34 61.58
C PRO A 639 -57.01 -82.82 61.33
N THR A 640 -58.08 -83.58 61.72
CA THR A 640 -59.45 -83.79 61.10
C THR A 640 -60.77 -83.27 61.84
N THR A 641 -61.99 -83.71 61.42
CA THR A 641 -63.35 -83.03 61.44
C THR A 641 -64.46 -83.44 62.48
N SER A 642 -65.45 -82.52 62.67
CA SER A 642 -66.93 -82.70 62.96
C SER A 642 -67.48 -82.79 64.42
N THR A 643 -68.77 -82.54 64.79
CA THR A 643 -69.93 -81.69 64.36
C THR A 643 -71.19 -81.92 65.27
N ASN A 644 -71.90 -80.88 65.79
CA ASN A 644 -73.40 -80.76 65.90
C ASN A 644 -73.95 -79.47 66.61
N ASP A 645 -75.15 -79.04 66.17
CA ASP A 645 -76.20 -78.19 66.79
C ASP A 645 -76.06 -76.67 67.11
N SER A 646 -77.23 -76.01 67.21
CA SER A 646 -77.48 -74.56 66.99
C SER A 646 -77.95 -73.78 68.24
N GLU A 647 -77.60 -72.48 68.34
CA GLU A 647 -78.59 -71.41 68.58
C GLU A 647 -78.07 -69.96 68.35
N SER A 648 -78.99 -69.11 67.84
CA SER A 648 -79.17 -67.64 67.98
C SER A 648 -78.00 -66.62 68.04
N THR A 649 -78.02 -65.68 67.07
CA THR A 649 -77.74 -64.20 67.13
C THR A 649 -76.50 -63.66 67.90
N THR A 650 -75.68 -62.71 67.42
CA THR A 650 -75.96 -61.48 66.65
C THR A 650 -74.66 -60.87 66.05
N THR A 651 -74.80 -59.78 65.28
CA THR A 651 -73.78 -58.79 64.83
C THR A 651 -72.89 -59.10 63.61
N ALA A 652 -72.71 -58.03 62.82
CA ALA A 652 -72.08 -57.94 61.48
C ALA A 652 -70.52 -57.79 61.60
N PRO A 653 -69.68 -57.74 60.52
CA PRO A 653 -69.97 -57.00 59.28
C PRO A 653 -69.33 -57.48 57.94
N THR A 654 -69.68 -56.74 56.87
CA THR A 654 -68.92 -56.47 55.62
C THR A 654 -68.51 -57.62 54.69
N ALA A 655 -69.25 -57.74 53.57
CA ALA A 655 -68.78 -58.05 52.21
C ALA A 655 -70.00 -57.93 51.26
N SER A 656 -69.91 -57.53 49.99
CA SER A 656 -68.82 -56.96 49.18
C SER A 656 -69.41 -56.53 47.83
N THR A 657 -68.66 -55.73 47.04
CA THR A 657 -68.84 -55.58 45.57
C THR A 657 -70.19 -54.94 45.12
N GLU A 658 -70.31 -54.28 43.96
CA GLU A 658 -69.47 -54.27 42.76
C GLU A 658 -69.70 -52.99 41.92
N THR A 659 -68.88 -52.81 40.87
CA THR A 659 -69.28 -52.20 39.59
C THR A 659 -69.54 -50.69 39.51
N SER A 660 -68.47 -49.99 39.10
CA SER A 660 -68.39 -49.17 37.86
C SER A 660 -69.20 -47.85 37.70
N SER A 661 -68.49 -46.92 37.04
CA SER A 661 -68.99 -45.92 36.09
C SER A 661 -69.17 -44.47 36.57
N GLN A 662 -68.16 -43.68 36.19
CA GLN A 662 -68.28 -42.41 35.44
C GLN A 662 -68.77 -41.11 36.11
N THR A 663 -67.75 -40.27 36.36
CA THR A 663 -67.60 -38.87 35.87
C THR A 663 -68.32 -37.72 36.60
N THR A 664 -67.62 -36.57 36.62
CA THR A 664 -68.02 -35.22 37.06
C THR A 664 -68.30 -35.06 38.57
N GLY A 665 -67.77 -34.06 39.28
CA GLY A 665 -66.80 -33.03 38.90
C GLY A 665 -67.12 -31.68 39.55
N GLU A 666 -66.28 -31.19 40.46
CA GLU A 666 -66.31 -29.82 41.02
C GLU A 666 -64.90 -29.51 41.57
N ILE A 667 -64.25 -28.41 41.16
CA ILE A 667 -64.27 -27.09 41.82
C ILE A 667 -63.89 -27.16 43.31
N SER A 668 -62.77 -26.51 43.67
CA SER A 668 -62.55 -25.99 45.01
C SER A 668 -61.80 -24.66 44.97
N ASP A 669 -62.46 -23.60 45.44
CA ASP A 669 -61.85 -22.41 46.01
C ASP A 669 -62.02 -22.50 47.53
N SER A 670 -60.96 -22.25 48.30
CA SER A 670 -61.11 -21.58 49.60
C SER A 670 -59.75 -21.12 50.16
N SER A 671 -59.51 -19.83 49.97
CA SER A 671 -58.63 -18.98 50.78
C SER A 671 -58.60 -19.26 52.32
N LYS A 672 -57.43 -19.15 52.98
CA LYS A 672 -57.07 -18.01 53.86
C LYS A 672 -55.77 -18.17 54.69
N LYS A 673 -54.80 -17.33 54.33
CA LYS A 673 -53.90 -16.47 55.15
C LYS A 673 -54.00 -16.49 56.69
N ASN A 674 -52.84 -16.50 57.37
CA ASN A 674 -52.47 -15.64 58.51
C ASN A 674 -50.98 -15.84 58.89
N ASP A 675 -50.46 -15.13 59.91
CA ASP A 675 -49.43 -14.09 59.72
C ASP A 675 -48.53 -13.86 60.98
N MET A 676 -47.45 -13.08 60.84
CA MET A 676 -46.64 -12.36 61.86
C MET A 676 -46.01 -13.06 63.12
N THR A 677 -44.66 -13.27 63.10
CA THR A 677 -43.54 -12.69 63.95
C THR A 677 -43.63 -12.58 65.52
N PRO A 678 -42.60 -12.12 66.33
CA PRO A 678 -41.14 -11.84 66.15
C PRO A 678 -40.18 -12.31 67.34
N VAL A 679 -38.93 -11.76 67.37
CA VAL A 679 -37.92 -11.64 68.49
C VAL A 679 -36.93 -12.82 68.65
N GLY A 680 -35.58 -12.70 68.82
CA GLY A 680 -34.56 -11.62 68.92
C GLY A 680 -33.20 -12.22 69.44
N SER A 681 -32.03 -11.55 69.62
CA SER A 681 -31.50 -10.22 69.23
C SER A 681 -29.97 -10.06 69.56
N SER A 682 -29.24 -9.20 68.81
CA SER A 682 -28.04 -8.37 69.19
C SER A 682 -26.61 -8.93 69.44
N ASN A 683 -25.59 -8.37 68.73
CA ASN A 683 -24.56 -7.46 69.31
C ASN A 683 -23.57 -6.86 68.27
N ASN A 684 -23.04 -5.66 68.58
CA ASN A 684 -22.04 -4.81 67.86
C ASN A 684 -21.25 -4.03 68.96
N PRO A 685 -20.04 -3.43 68.79
CA PRO A 685 -19.82 -2.25 67.92
C PRO A 685 -18.37 -1.99 67.39
N SER A 686 -18.24 -0.87 66.64
CA SER A 686 -17.02 -0.04 66.40
C SER A 686 -16.07 -0.41 65.25
N ARG A 687 -15.41 0.50 64.51
CA ARG A 687 -15.61 1.88 64.01
C ARG A 687 -14.23 2.34 63.52
N ARG A 688 -14.05 2.56 62.20
CA ARG A 688 -13.13 3.59 61.70
C ARG A 688 -13.61 4.11 60.34
N THR A 689 -13.38 5.39 60.11
CA THR A 689 -14.02 6.18 59.04
C THR A 689 -12.94 6.94 58.29
N ILE A 690 -12.94 6.89 56.96
CA ILE A 690 -12.51 8.02 56.11
C ILE A 690 -13.50 8.10 54.93
N SER A 691 -13.97 9.30 54.66
CA SER A 691 -14.88 9.65 53.56
C SER A 691 -14.12 9.96 52.28
N ASN A 692 -14.69 9.62 51.11
CA ASN A 692 -14.43 10.36 49.88
C ASN A 692 -15.71 11.10 49.46
N GLN A 693 -15.59 12.41 49.22
CA GLN A 693 -16.70 13.25 48.80
C GLN A 693 -16.92 13.17 47.28
N THR A 694 -18.17 13.33 46.90
CA THR A 694 -18.66 13.57 45.54
C THR A 694 -18.08 14.86 44.95
N THR A 695 -17.74 14.85 43.65
CA THR A 695 -18.09 15.95 42.73
C THR A 695 -17.98 15.49 41.28
N ALA A 696 -19.06 15.70 40.51
CA ALA A 696 -19.07 15.41 39.08
C ALA A 696 -18.25 16.45 38.31
N LYS A 697 -17.42 16.01 37.35
CA LYS A 697 -16.65 16.91 36.48
C LYS A 697 -17.21 16.90 35.05
N LYS A 698 -17.89 17.99 34.71
CA LYS A 698 -18.49 18.27 33.40
C LYS A 698 -17.37 18.58 32.38
N LEU A 699 -17.42 17.98 31.20
CA LEU A 699 -16.46 18.21 30.12
C LEU A 699 -16.57 19.65 29.55
N PRO A 700 -15.45 20.32 29.19
CA PRO A 700 -15.48 21.62 28.54
C PRO A 700 -15.76 21.51 27.03
N LYS A 701 -16.40 22.54 26.47
CA LYS A 701 -16.62 22.67 25.02
C LYS A 701 -15.30 22.99 24.30
N THR A 702 -15.08 22.38 23.15
CA THR A 702 -13.97 22.71 22.25
C THR A 702 -14.32 23.89 21.35
N GLY A 703 -13.39 24.84 21.21
CA GLY A 703 -13.53 25.96 20.26
C GLY A 703 -12.94 27.27 20.74
N GLU A 704 -11.62 27.41 20.71
CA GLU A 704 -10.95 28.73 20.61
C GLU A 704 -9.51 28.59 20.11
N ARG A 705 -9.05 29.55 19.29
CA ARG A 705 -7.74 29.53 18.63
C ARG A 705 -6.66 30.07 19.58
N TYR A 706 -5.58 29.31 19.80
CA TYR A 706 -4.41 29.80 20.53
C TYR A 706 -3.46 30.58 19.62
N THR A 707 -3.24 31.86 19.93
CA THR A 707 -2.09 32.65 19.44
C THR A 707 -1.21 33.04 20.64
N PRO A 708 0.07 32.66 20.67
CA PRO A 708 0.95 32.99 21.79
C PRO A 708 1.47 34.43 21.65
N SER A 709 1.12 35.30 22.61
CA SER A 709 1.46 36.72 22.61
C SER A 709 2.30 37.09 23.84
N TYR A 710 3.63 37.01 23.74
CA TYR A 710 4.56 37.64 24.69
C TYR A 710 5.90 38.02 24.06
N LEU A 711 6.03 39.28 23.62
CA LEU A 711 7.23 40.11 23.85
C LEU A 711 6.98 41.56 23.38
N ILE A 712 6.35 42.35 24.25
CA ILE A 712 6.33 43.82 24.13
C ILE A 712 7.37 44.38 25.10
N THR A 713 8.54 44.76 24.58
CA THR A 713 9.48 45.72 25.18
C THR A 713 10.54 46.04 24.14
N GLY A 714 10.56 47.24 23.54
CA GLY A 714 11.61 47.58 22.58
C GLY A 714 11.35 48.66 21.52
N ILE A 715 10.20 49.37 21.51
CA ILE A 715 9.99 50.49 20.58
C ILE A 715 9.67 51.77 21.37
N SER A 716 10.72 52.48 21.79
CA SER A 716 10.64 53.82 22.37
C SER A 716 11.90 54.67 22.13
N ILE A 717 12.58 54.49 20.98
CA ILE A 717 13.43 55.50 20.32
C ILE A 717 13.35 55.21 18.80
N LEU A 718 12.36 55.77 18.09
CA LEU A 718 12.46 56.11 16.64
C LEU A 718 11.34 57.01 16.08
N PHE A 719 10.66 57.82 16.91
CA PHE A 719 9.67 58.81 16.44
C PHE A 719 10.15 60.27 16.55
N LEU A 720 11.47 60.48 16.65
CA LEU A 720 12.10 61.80 16.75
C LEU A 720 13.21 62.01 15.71
N ALA A 721 12.99 61.58 14.46
CA ALA A 721 13.96 61.72 13.37
C ALA A 721 13.38 62.15 12.01
N THR A 722 12.06 62.03 11.78
CA THR A 722 11.44 62.28 10.46
C THR A 722 10.82 63.67 10.29
N THR A 723 10.70 64.47 11.35
CA THR A 723 10.14 65.83 11.31
C THR A 723 11.17 66.94 11.09
N LEU A 724 12.46 66.62 10.97
CA LEU A 724 13.56 67.59 10.85
C LEU A 724 14.23 67.67 9.46
N LEU A 725 13.77 66.89 8.48
CA LEU A 725 14.29 66.90 7.11
C LEU A 725 13.37 67.57 6.06
N PHE A 726 12.18 68.03 6.45
CA PHE A 726 11.26 68.76 5.56
C PHE A 726 11.48 70.28 5.50
N PHE A 727 12.44 70.82 6.25
CA PHE A 727 12.77 72.26 6.26
C PHE A 727 14.28 72.53 6.04
N SER A 728 14.85 72.07 4.92
CA SER A 728 16.02 72.75 4.37
C SER A 728 16.14 72.66 2.84
N ARG A 729 16.51 73.80 2.24
CA ARG A 729 17.03 73.97 0.87
C ARG A 729 16.09 73.76 -0.32
N LYS A 730 15.19 74.74 -0.47
CA LYS A 730 14.89 75.33 -1.78
C LYS A 730 15.76 76.59 -1.95
N LYS A 731 16.63 76.65 -2.98
CA LYS A 731 17.04 77.83 -3.81
C LYS A 731 18.53 77.89 -4.20
N VAL A 732 18.73 78.13 -5.52
CA VAL A 732 19.84 78.87 -6.17
C VAL A 732 21.20 78.13 -6.17
N LYS A 733 21.90 77.97 -7.30
CA LYS A 733 21.91 78.74 -8.56
C LYS A 733 22.03 77.84 -9.79
#